data_AF-A0A3E4YDX1-F1
#
_entry.id   AF-A0A3E4YDX1-F1
#
_cell.length_a   1.000
_cell.length_b   1.000
_cell.length_c   1.000
_cell.angle_alpha   90.00
_cell.angle_beta   90.00
_cell.angle_gamma   90.00
#
_symmetry.space_group_name_H-M   'P 1'
#
loop_
_entity.id
_entity.type
_entity.pdbx_description
1 polymer ?
#
loop_
_entity_poly.entity_id
_entity_poly.type
_entity_poly.pdbx_seq_one_letter_code
_entity_poly.pdbx_strand_id
1 'polypeptide(L)'
;MSDEIYASYLGYLNLCYRIGNWEITEEYSDKKYYDNSYNTRRIIVDQREKLEQVFFEKDRKKEEKIVPFSLNSNKSITVFYSGENACYKNSFVFILGIDRLCLPMFSDQARLLPRVYDEIMNSSEYTYWKMALAVRTNQEKVINQIFTRKTLLNITDLEKQCLFDKLIDVVKLYTEKDRYDKKKYFASVKNILNVLSRLVVFIDDANIITFLGILSRFSKKEDSFIVGDIKKILQIISTRFNGNIANACQNIIFSEFDAQYHLASYFNDVSFEIYEEDVELFYEKALRASLNENTCERDNGLSCLLVLWNNKPLEKYRNDIVTAFWKNDKDTLPTTELYYPFIWEKLPYPESVDFSKLYYTYLMNTEYVKSVTPTGCVGNNSYGSVRDYFSFFYSTSKISLRKCSKVILNKELANTILTRSYDFIIHEKSLLKDNFMGEKDKCENKFLVIEELVALIYCEAIQNQLITDVYPLIEKIKTALSDCRISTIAIDILEMTEKNKLEECVDMFENIILTKNKKLYSSVFTGIQCLVFLKENCNQNVSFEKFFSSIKYLDIEYSKTLWIHLTPLLKQPFFVKEETQRYITVSISKCIDIYEDLASQGERYYLDGLYNCVEALHQYYKSVKTTGTGEADELKQCVEKARKIKNYEIANIWSYE
;
A
#
# COMPACT_ATOMS: atom_id res chain seq x y z
N MET A 1 9.32 1.51 59.84
CA MET A 1 10.01 1.90 58.59
C MET A 1 10.53 3.31 58.78
N SER A 2 11.68 3.68 58.20
CA SER A 2 12.07 5.10 58.14
C SER A 2 11.05 5.88 57.32
N ASP A 3 10.88 7.17 57.62
CA ASP A 3 9.97 8.05 56.87
C ASP A 3 10.30 8.09 55.37
N GLU A 4 11.56 7.87 55.00
CA GLU A 4 12.04 7.78 53.62
C GLU A 4 11.50 6.55 52.88
N ILE A 5 11.57 5.36 53.50
CA ILE A 5 11.03 4.12 52.93
C ILE A 5 9.52 4.22 52.78
N TYR A 6 8.86 4.81 53.78
CA TYR A 6 7.41 4.99 53.78
C TYR A 6 6.96 5.99 52.70
N ALA A 7 7.68 7.10 52.51
CA ALA A 7 7.44 8.07 51.44
C ALA A 7 7.61 7.45 50.04
N SER A 8 8.67 6.64 49.84
CA SER A 8 8.90 5.92 48.58
C SER A 8 7.79 4.93 48.27
N TYR A 9 7.37 4.15 49.27
CA TYR A 9 6.30 3.17 49.14
C TYR A 9 4.94 3.80 48.84
N LEU A 10 4.54 4.85 49.58
CA LEU A 10 3.29 5.57 49.33
C LEU A 10 3.28 6.25 47.96
N GLY A 11 4.39 6.86 47.53
CA GLY A 11 4.52 7.43 46.19
C GLY A 11 4.36 6.37 45.09
N TYR A 12 4.91 5.17 45.28
CA TYR A 12 4.74 4.05 44.35
C TYR A 12 3.29 3.54 44.30
N LEU A 13 2.67 3.33 45.47
CA LEU A 13 1.28 2.90 45.55
C LEU A 13 0.32 3.91 44.92
N ASN A 14 0.57 5.22 45.11
CA ASN A 14 -0.20 6.28 44.49
C ASN A 14 -0.15 6.19 42.95
N LEU A 15 1.04 5.98 42.38
CA LEU A 15 1.18 5.74 40.93
C LEU A 15 0.38 4.49 40.50
N CYS A 16 0.53 3.36 41.19
CA CYS A 16 -0.18 2.14 40.83
C CYS A 16 -1.71 2.29 40.93
N TYR A 17 -2.20 2.99 41.95
CA TYR A 17 -3.63 3.17 42.19
C TYR A 17 -4.32 4.08 41.15
N ARG A 18 -3.60 5.09 40.65
CA ARG A 18 -4.11 6.01 39.60
C ARG A 18 -4.36 5.33 38.26
N ILE A 19 -3.95 4.07 38.08
CA ILE A 19 -4.30 3.29 36.88
C ILE A 19 -5.79 2.94 36.93
N GLY A 20 -6.60 3.68 36.18
CA GLY A 20 -8.03 3.39 36.04
C GLY A 20 -8.93 3.98 37.11
N ASN A 21 -8.37 4.68 38.10
CA ASN A 21 -9.11 5.42 39.11
C ASN A 21 -8.83 6.93 39.00
N TRP A 22 -9.89 7.71 38.88
CA TRP A 22 -9.80 9.19 38.83
C TRP A 22 -9.77 9.82 40.22
N GLU A 23 -10.40 9.18 41.20
CA GLU A 23 -10.44 9.62 42.60
C GLU A 23 -9.42 8.85 43.43
N ILE A 24 -8.73 9.55 44.32
CA ILE A 24 -7.69 8.99 45.20
C ILE A 24 -8.27 8.90 46.60
N THR A 25 -8.33 7.69 47.14
CA THR A 25 -8.69 7.49 48.55
C THR A 25 -7.52 7.92 49.45
N GLU A 26 -7.82 8.31 50.68
CA GLU A 26 -6.80 8.79 51.63
C GLU A 26 -5.65 7.79 51.82
N GLU A 27 -5.95 6.49 51.73
CA GLU A 27 -5.00 5.37 51.86
C GLU A 27 -3.90 5.37 50.79
N TYR A 28 -4.18 5.88 49.59
CA TYR A 28 -3.22 5.97 48.49
C TYR A 28 -2.71 7.40 48.27
N SER A 29 -3.08 8.35 49.13
CA SER A 29 -2.66 9.74 49.04
C SER A 29 -1.25 9.93 49.59
N ASP A 30 -0.35 10.40 48.76
CA ASP A 30 1.03 10.71 49.13
C ASP A 30 1.21 12.18 49.54
N LYS A 31 0.13 12.95 49.71
CA LYS A 31 0.15 14.41 49.92
C LYS A 31 1.05 14.85 51.08
N LYS A 32 1.06 14.08 52.18
CA LYS A 32 1.89 14.37 53.37
C LYS A 32 3.39 14.11 53.16
N TYR A 33 3.74 13.28 52.17
CA TYR A 33 5.10 12.83 51.90
C TYR A 33 5.57 13.21 50.49
N TYR A 34 4.83 14.06 49.77
CA TYR A 34 5.16 14.43 48.39
C TYR A 34 6.49 15.18 48.31
N ASP A 35 6.74 16.08 49.27
CA ASP A 35 7.94 16.89 49.31
C ASP A 35 9.19 16.11 49.79
N ASN A 36 9.04 14.84 50.17
CA ASN A 36 10.17 13.98 50.49
C ASN A 36 10.96 13.63 49.21
N SER A 37 12.29 13.72 49.26
CA SER A 37 13.18 13.43 48.14
C SER A 37 13.12 11.98 47.65
N TYR A 38 12.70 11.04 48.50
CA TYR A 38 12.56 9.62 48.18
C TYR A 38 11.16 9.25 47.67
N ASN A 39 10.24 10.21 47.56
CA ASN A 39 8.91 9.95 47.02
C ASN A 39 9.00 9.54 45.54
N THR A 40 8.62 8.29 45.26
CA THR A 40 8.71 7.69 43.91
C THR A 40 7.90 8.45 42.86
N ARG A 41 6.71 8.98 43.23
CA ARG A 41 5.88 9.77 42.30
C ARG A 41 6.57 11.06 41.90
N ARG A 42 7.12 11.80 42.86
CA ARG A 42 7.85 13.03 42.60
C ARG A 42 9.08 12.78 41.73
N ILE A 43 9.87 11.74 42.03
CA ILE A 43 11.07 11.40 41.24
C ILE A 43 10.71 11.15 39.77
N ILE A 44 9.67 10.38 39.49
CA ILE A 44 9.26 10.05 38.11
C ILE A 44 8.70 11.29 37.38
N VAL A 45 7.92 12.12 38.06
CA VAL A 45 7.40 13.38 37.49
C VAL A 45 8.53 14.36 37.18
N ASP A 46 9.48 14.53 38.10
CA ASP A 46 10.64 15.41 37.91
C ASP A 46 11.53 14.90 36.74
N GLN A 47 11.69 13.58 36.59
CA GLN A 47 12.40 13.00 35.45
C GLN A 47 11.69 13.27 34.12
N ARG A 48 10.35 13.16 34.08
CA ARG A 48 9.53 13.46 32.91
C ARG A 48 9.68 14.93 32.50
N GLU A 49 9.52 15.87 33.44
CA GLU A 49 9.59 17.30 33.18
C GLU A 49 10.98 17.74 32.70
N LYS A 50 12.04 17.18 33.30
CA LYS A 50 13.41 17.39 32.83
C LYS A 50 13.61 16.90 31.39
N LEU A 51 13.03 15.76 31.03
CA LEU A 51 13.11 15.23 29.67
C LEU A 51 12.37 16.11 28.66
N GLU A 52 11.16 16.59 29.01
CA GLU A 52 10.40 17.52 28.17
C GLU A 52 11.18 18.79 27.88
N GLN A 53 11.80 19.39 28.91
CA GLN A 53 12.65 20.57 28.75
C GLN A 53 13.86 20.30 27.86
N VAL A 54 14.56 19.18 28.07
CA VAL A 54 15.73 18.81 27.25
C VAL A 54 15.36 18.58 25.79
N PHE A 55 14.22 17.94 25.52
CA PHE A 55 13.74 17.76 24.16
C PHE A 55 13.32 19.08 23.50
N PHE A 56 12.66 19.97 24.25
CA PHE A 56 12.29 21.30 23.77
C PHE A 56 13.53 22.13 23.38
N GLU A 57 14.57 22.14 24.22
CA GLU A 57 15.82 22.84 23.90
C GLU A 57 16.54 22.23 22.70
N LYS A 58 16.48 20.91 22.53
CA LYS A 58 17.07 20.21 21.37
C LYS A 58 16.37 20.61 20.07
N ASP A 59 15.05 20.73 20.08
CA ASP A 59 14.27 21.16 18.92
C ASP A 59 14.53 22.62 18.58
N ARG A 60 14.58 23.51 19.59
CA ARG A 60 14.91 24.93 19.38
C ARG A 60 16.27 25.12 18.71
N LYS A 61 17.27 24.34 19.13
CA LYS A 61 18.63 24.36 18.53
C LYS A 61 18.66 23.80 17.10
N LYS A 62 17.71 22.95 16.70
CA LYS A 62 17.58 22.46 15.31
C LYS A 62 16.93 23.52 14.42
N GLU A 63 15.94 24.25 14.92
CA GLU A 63 15.29 25.35 14.19
C GLU A 63 16.24 26.56 14.01
N GLU A 64 17.02 26.91 15.03
CA GLU A 64 18.08 27.95 14.94
C GLU A 64 19.21 27.55 13.94
N LYS A 65 19.35 26.26 13.60
CA LYS A 65 20.34 25.73 12.64
C LYS A 65 19.89 25.79 11.18
N ILE A 66 18.70 26.30 10.87
CA ILE A 66 18.31 26.59 9.49
C ILE A 66 19.17 27.77 9.00
N VAL A 67 20.34 27.44 8.45
CA VAL A 67 21.27 28.43 7.89
C VAL A 67 20.62 29.04 6.64
N PRO A 68 20.59 30.37 6.47
CA PRO A 68 20.12 30.98 5.24
C PRO A 68 20.95 30.49 4.05
N PHE A 69 20.29 30.36 2.89
CA PHE A 69 20.85 29.87 1.62
C PHE A 69 22.12 30.66 1.24
N SER A 70 23.29 30.13 1.59
CA SER A 70 24.58 30.71 1.20
C SER A 70 25.49 29.63 0.60
N LEU A 71 25.95 29.88 -0.62
CA LEU A 71 26.75 28.99 -1.47
C LEU A 71 28.11 28.58 -0.87
N ASN A 72 28.55 29.19 0.22
CA ASN A 72 29.84 28.92 0.87
C ASN A 72 29.74 28.24 2.25
N SER A 73 28.57 27.75 2.65
CA SER A 73 28.36 27.10 3.96
C SER A 73 28.75 25.61 4.01
N ASN A 74 29.18 25.01 2.90
CA ASN A 74 29.56 23.59 2.77
C ASN A 74 30.91 23.19 3.41
N LYS A 75 31.34 23.84 4.50
CA LYS A 75 32.24 23.19 5.44
C LYS A 75 31.38 22.60 6.55
N SER A 76 31.06 21.31 6.43
CA SER A 76 30.50 20.53 7.53
C SER A 76 31.51 20.52 8.68
N ILE A 77 31.45 21.52 9.56
CA ILE A 77 32.15 21.48 10.84
C ILE A 77 31.37 20.46 11.67
N THR A 78 31.84 19.22 11.66
CA THR A 78 31.41 18.20 12.62
C THR A 78 31.92 18.63 13.99
N VAL A 79 31.13 19.41 14.72
CA VAL A 79 31.43 19.70 16.12
C VAL A 79 31.17 18.42 16.90
N PHE A 80 32.26 17.69 17.20
CA PHE A 80 32.22 16.63 18.19
C PHE A 80 31.98 17.25 19.56
N TYR A 81 30.80 17.01 20.14
CA TYR A 81 30.57 17.30 21.55
C TYR A 81 31.29 16.22 22.37
N SER A 82 32.45 16.55 22.91
CA SER A 82 33.09 15.78 23.97
C SER A 82 32.39 16.11 25.31
N GLY A 83 31.38 15.31 25.66
CA GLY A 83 30.66 15.37 26.93
C GLY A 83 29.53 14.35 27.00
N GLU A 84 29.17 13.87 28.19
CA GLU A 84 27.99 13.00 28.38
C GLU A 84 26.76 13.66 27.73
N ASN A 85 26.13 12.99 26.77
CA ASN A 85 24.89 13.47 26.18
C ASN A 85 23.79 13.45 27.25
N ALA A 86 23.47 14.60 27.84
CA ALA A 86 22.46 14.74 28.89
C ALA A 86 21.09 14.19 28.47
N CYS A 87 20.75 14.31 27.18
CA CYS A 87 19.51 13.77 26.61
C CYS A 87 19.51 12.23 26.65
N TYR A 88 20.63 11.61 26.28
CA TYR A 88 20.81 10.16 26.37
C TYR A 88 20.73 9.65 27.82
N LYS A 89 21.46 10.30 28.74
CA LYS A 89 21.49 9.92 30.17
C LYS A 89 20.10 10.02 30.81
N ASN A 90 19.42 11.13 30.61
CA ASN A 90 18.07 11.34 31.16
C ASN A 90 17.07 10.36 30.55
N SER A 91 17.18 10.08 29.25
CA SER A 91 16.33 9.11 28.54
C SER A 91 16.51 7.70 29.09
N PHE A 92 17.76 7.31 29.33
CA PHE A 92 18.11 6.00 29.88
C PHE A 92 17.65 5.83 31.33
N VAL A 93 17.87 6.83 32.19
CA VAL A 93 17.43 6.83 33.59
C VAL A 93 15.91 6.72 33.70
N PHE A 94 15.19 7.46 32.86
CA PHE A 94 13.72 7.43 32.83
C PHE A 94 13.18 6.05 32.46
N ILE A 95 13.68 5.45 31.37
CA ILE A 95 13.23 4.11 30.95
C ILE A 95 13.59 3.04 31.98
N LEU A 96 14.79 3.08 32.57
CA LEU A 96 15.18 2.14 33.62
C LEU A 96 14.34 2.30 34.87
N GLY A 97 14.03 3.53 35.28
CA GLY A 97 13.16 3.80 36.43
C GLY A 97 11.78 3.20 36.23
N ILE A 98 11.21 3.37 35.04
CA ILE A 98 9.92 2.79 34.66
C ILE A 98 9.95 1.26 34.67
N ASP A 99 10.94 0.65 34.01
CA ASP A 99 11.00 -0.81 33.84
C ASP A 99 11.29 -1.53 35.16
N ARG A 100 12.27 -1.04 35.95
CA ARG A 100 12.62 -1.66 37.24
C ARG A 100 11.51 -1.56 38.28
N LEU A 101 10.75 -0.47 38.28
CA LEU A 101 9.61 -0.30 39.19
C LEU A 101 8.35 -1.02 38.68
N CYS A 102 8.39 -1.61 37.47
CA CYS A 102 7.23 -2.21 36.80
C CYS A 102 6.03 -1.23 36.75
N LEU A 103 6.32 0.06 36.58
CA LEU A 103 5.28 1.08 36.63
C LEU A 103 4.37 1.00 35.39
N PRO A 104 3.07 1.28 35.57
CA PRO A 104 2.16 1.49 34.45
C PRO A 104 2.60 2.69 33.60
N MET A 105 2.36 2.61 32.30
CA MET A 105 2.59 3.75 31.41
C MET A 105 1.37 4.66 31.33
N PHE A 106 1.48 5.82 31.98
CA PHE A 106 0.52 6.90 31.87
C PHE A 106 0.58 7.57 30.48
N SER A 107 -0.52 8.18 30.06
CA SER A 107 -0.66 8.73 28.70
C SER A 107 0.29 9.89 28.39
N ASP A 108 0.62 10.70 29.39
CA ASP A 108 1.60 11.76 29.35
C ASP A 108 3.04 11.23 29.22
N GLN A 109 3.40 10.23 30.03
CA GLN A 109 4.72 9.58 29.97
C GLN A 109 4.92 8.83 28.66
N ALA A 110 3.88 8.14 28.19
CA ALA A 110 3.93 7.34 26.98
C ALA A 110 4.17 8.19 25.71
N ARG A 111 3.75 9.46 25.71
CA ARG A 111 4.01 10.40 24.59
C ARG A 111 5.49 10.73 24.39
N LEU A 112 6.30 10.64 25.45
CA LEU A 112 7.75 10.90 25.36
C LEU A 112 8.53 9.69 24.86
N LEU A 113 7.98 8.47 25.05
CA LEU A 113 8.68 7.22 24.75
C LEU A 113 9.26 7.16 23.32
N PRO A 114 8.56 7.55 22.24
CA PRO A 114 9.14 7.48 20.90
C PRO A 114 10.48 8.23 20.79
N ARG A 115 10.53 9.46 21.33
CA ARG A 115 11.77 10.28 21.33
C ARG A 115 12.85 9.71 22.24
N VAL A 116 12.45 9.24 23.42
CA VAL A 116 13.38 8.59 24.36
C VAL A 116 13.99 7.36 23.69
N TYR A 117 13.20 6.56 22.98
CA TYR A 117 13.67 5.40 22.22
C TYR A 117 14.64 5.83 21.12
N ASP A 118 14.33 6.84 20.32
CA ASP A 118 15.25 7.33 19.28
C ASP A 118 16.65 7.67 19.84
N GLU A 119 16.74 8.22 21.05
CA GLU A 119 18.03 8.52 21.70
C GLU A 119 18.73 7.27 22.24
N ILE A 120 17.98 6.30 22.77
CA ILE A 120 18.56 5.15 23.47
C ILE A 120 18.55 3.85 22.67
N MET A 121 17.98 3.76 21.47
CA MET A 121 17.85 2.49 20.74
C MET A 121 19.21 1.79 20.61
N ASN A 122 20.25 2.55 20.27
CA ASN A 122 21.61 2.05 20.09
C ASN A 122 22.46 2.02 21.39
N SER A 123 21.84 2.25 22.56
CA SER A 123 22.56 2.30 23.85
C SER A 123 23.05 0.96 24.37
N SER A 124 22.53 -0.15 23.84
CA SER A 124 22.82 -1.50 24.31
C SER A 124 22.89 -2.45 23.13
N GLU A 125 23.76 -3.46 23.26
CA GLU A 125 23.89 -4.55 22.29
C GLU A 125 22.55 -5.28 22.08
N TYR A 126 21.80 -5.48 23.16
CA TYR A 126 20.46 -6.07 23.09
C TYR A 126 19.38 -4.99 23.11
N THR A 127 18.59 -4.90 22.05
CA THR A 127 17.45 -4.00 21.89
C THR A 127 16.12 -4.63 22.33
N TYR A 128 16.08 -5.95 22.51
CA TYR A 128 14.87 -6.73 22.83
C TYR A 128 14.06 -6.16 24.01
N TRP A 129 14.72 -5.87 25.13
CA TRP A 129 14.04 -5.42 26.35
C TRP A 129 13.34 -4.06 26.17
N LYS A 130 13.90 -3.19 25.33
CA LYS A 130 13.30 -1.90 24.95
C LYS A 130 12.05 -2.18 24.12
N MET A 131 12.15 -3.00 23.09
CA MET A 131 10.97 -3.33 22.25
C MET A 131 9.85 -3.96 23.07
N ALA A 132 10.17 -4.86 24.00
CA ALA A 132 9.20 -5.45 24.93
C ALA A 132 8.54 -4.39 25.84
N LEU A 133 9.27 -3.38 26.31
CA LEU A 133 8.72 -2.28 27.09
C LEU A 133 7.77 -1.40 26.25
N ALA A 134 8.11 -1.14 24.98
CA ALA A 134 7.24 -0.40 24.07
C ALA A 134 5.89 -1.12 23.86
N VAL A 135 5.88 -2.45 23.70
CA VAL A 135 4.62 -3.23 23.60
C VAL A 135 3.79 -3.12 24.88
N ARG A 136 4.44 -3.17 26.05
CA ARG A 136 3.79 -3.08 27.38
C ARG A 136 3.01 -1.77 27.60
N THR A 137 3.30 -0.71 26.83
CA THR A 137 2.52 0.54 26.85
C THR A 137 1.06 0.33 26.49
N ASN A 138 0.76 -0.67 25.64
CA ASN A 138 -0.58 -0.94 25.13
C ASN A 138 -1.26 0.29 24.46
N GLN A 139 -0.47 1.23 23.92
CA GLN A 139 -0.98 2.41 23.25
C GLN A 139 -0.62 2.36 21.77
N GLU A 140 -1.63 2.19 20.90
CA GLU A 140 -1.45 2.00 19.47
C GLU A 140 -0.58 3.10 18.84
N LYS A 141 -0.82 4.38 19.18
CA LYS A 141 -0.05 5.51 18.64
C LYS A 141 1.44 5.45 18.99
N VAL A 142 1.77 5.11 20.23
CA VAL A 142 3.15 5.03 20.72
C VAL A 142 3.86 3.83 20.11
N ILE A 143 3.19 2.66 20.11
CA ILE A 143 3.67 1.47 19.42
C ILE A 143 3.95 1.77 17.95
N ASN A 144 3.03 2.49 17.28
CA ASN A 144 3.16 2.81 15.87
C ASN A 144 4.37 3.70 15.56
N GLN A 145 4.72 4.61 16.47
CA GLN A 145 5.87 5.50 16.35
C GLN A 145 7.20 4.82 16.67
N ILE A 146 7.20 3.76 17.48
CA ILE A 146 8.41 3.01 17.84
C ILE A 146 8.68 1.87 16.83
N PHE A 147 7.66 1.06 16.52
CA PHE A 147 7.74 -0.07 15.60
C PHE A 147 7.64 0.40 14.14
N THR A 148 8.64 1.16 13.71
CA THR A 148 8.80 1.60 12.31
C THR A 148 9.69 0.62 11.54
N ARG A 149 9.62 0.65 10.20
CA ARG A 149 10.53 -0.12 9.34
C ARG A 149 12.00 0.15 9.67
N LYS A 150 12.35 1.42 9.93
CA LYS A 150 13.71 1.85 10.34
C LYS A 150 14.16 1.14 11.61
N THR A 151 13.33 1.16 12.65
CA THR A 151 13.64 0.53 13.93
C THR A 151 13.83 -0.96 13.77
N LEU A 152 12.95 -1.62 13.01
CA LEU A 152 13.01 -3.07 12.81
C LEU A 152 14.23 -3.51 11.99
N LEU A 153 14.66 -2.73 10.98
CA LEU A 153 15.87 -3.05 10.23
C LEU A 153 17.14 -3.01 11.07
N ASN A 154 17.20 -2.10 12.05
CA ASN A 154 18.37 -1.95 12.93
C ASN A 154 18.46 -3.04 14.02
N ILE A 155 17.44 -3.89 14.16
CA ILE A 155 17.40 -4.95 15.18
C ILE A 155 17.89 -6.25 14.58
N THR A 156 18.60 -7.07 15.34
CA THR A 156 19.08 -8.37 14.86
C THR A 156 17.92 -9.36 14.66
N ASP A 157 18.03 -10.27 13.69
CA ASP A 157 16.96 -11.24 13.40
C ASP A 157 16.64 -12.15 14.60
N LEU A 158 17.65 -12.51 15.41
CA LEU A 158 17.48 -13.26 16.65
C LEU A 158 16.57 -12.53 17.66
N GLU A 159 16.73 -11.21 17.80
CA GLU A 159 15.90 -10.42 18.71
C GLU A 159 14.48 -10.23 18.20
N LYS A 160 14.30 -10.08 16.88
CA LYS A 160 12.97 -10.05 16.25
C LYS A 160 12.24 -11.38 16.51
N GLN A 161 12.93 -12.51 16.32
CA GLN A 161 12.39 -13.84 16.55
C GLN A 161 11.99 -14.04 18.02
N CYS A 162 12.88 -13.69 18.96
CA CYS A 162 12.59 -13.80 20.38
C CYS A 162 11.35 -13.00 20.79
N LEU A 163 11.19 -11.77 20.27
CA LEU A 163 10.00 -10.96 20.52
C LEU A 163 8.76 -11.57 19.89
N PHE A 164 8.87 -12.08 18.66
CA PHE A 164 7.77 -12.77 17.99
C PHE A 164 7.28 -13.96 18.81
N ASP A 165 8.16 -14.87 19.21
CA ASP A 165 7.81 -16.09 19.95
C ASP A 165 7.12 -15.75 21.28
N LYS A 166 7.65 -14.78 22.03
CA LYS A 166 7.06 -14.38 23.31
C LYS A 166 5.70 -13.71 23.15
N LEU A 167 5.49 -12.93 22.10
CA LEU A 167 4.19 -12.35 21.81
C LEU A 167 3.17 -13.41 21.38
N ILE A 168 3.60 -14.43 20.61
CA ILE A 168 2.76 -15.57 20.23
C ILE A 168 2.32 -16.37 21.47
N ASP A 169 3.25 -16.68 22.38
CA ASP A 169 2.94 -17.38 23.63
C ASP A 169 1.84 -16.66 24.42
N VAL A 170 1.90 -15.33 24.46
CA VAL A 170 0.94 -14.50 25.20
C VAL A 170 -0.41 -14.45 24.51
N VAL A 171 -0.43 -14.33 23.18
CA VAL A 171 -1.69 -14.35 22.42
C VAL A 171 -2.38 -15.70 22.55
N LYS A 172 -1.63 -16.81 22.65
CA LYS A 172 -2.20 -18.14 22.89
C LYS A 172 -2.96 -18.22 24.22
N LEU A 173 -2.56 -17.46 25.25
CA LEU A 173 -3.27 -17.38 26.54
C LEU A 173 -4.61 -16.63 26.49
N TYR A 174 -4.87 -15.87 25.42
CA TYR A 174 -6.16 -15.22 25.21
C TYR A 174 -7.18 -16.20 24.64
N THR A 175 -8.39 -16.16 25.20
CA THR A 175 -9.54 -16.94 24.71
C THR A 175 -10.43 -16.11 23.80
N GLU A 176 -11.28 -16.76 23.02
CA GLU A 176 -12.24 -16.07 22.14
C GLU A 176 -13.28 -15.23 22.92
N LYS A 177 -13.51 -15.54 24.20
CA LYS A 177 -14.40 -14.75 25.07
C LYS A 177 -13.76 -13.46 25.56
N ASP A 178 -12.44 -13.35 25.48
CA ASP A 178 -11.73 -12.15 25.93
C ASP A 178 -11.97 -10.97 24.99
N ARG A 179 -12.08 -9.78 25.57
CA ARG A 179 -12.22 -8.52 24.84
C ARG A 179 -10.95 -8.21 24.06
N TYR A 180 -11.09 -7.95 22.76
CA TYR A 180 -10.00 -7.74 21.82
C TYR A 180 -9.18 -6.46 22.11
N ASP A 181 -9.86 -5.42 22.56
CA ASP A 181 -9.34 -4.08 22.83
C ASP A 181 -8.80 -3.93 24.26
N LYS A 182 -9.34 -4.68 25.21
CA LYS A 182 -8.95 -4.59 26.62
C LYS A 182 -7.69 -5.40 26.93
N LYS A 183 -6.80 -4.78 27.69
CA LYS A 183 -5.64 -5.44 28.29
C LYS A 183 -6.09 -6.39 29.39
N LYS A 184 -5.83 -7.69 29.23
CA LYS A 184 -6.03 -8.72 30.27
C LYS A 184 -4.72 -9.14 30.91
N TYR A 185 -3.71 -9.42 30.08
CA TYR A 185 -2.32 -9.65 30.51
C TYR A 185 -1.54 -8.33 30.41
N PHE A 186 -0.38 -8.27 29.75
CA PHE A 186 0.40 -7.03 29.66
C PHE A 186 0.00 -6.09 28.50
N ALA A 187 -0.61 -6.61 27.43
CA ALA A 187 -1.11 -5.84 26.29
C ALA A 187 -2.39 -6.50 25.73
N SER A 188 -3.24 -5.75 25.05
CA SER A 188 -4.45 -6.25 24.39
C SER A 188 -4.11 -7.06 23.14
N VAL A 189 -5.01 -7.96 22.75
CA VAL A 189 -4.85 -8.76 21.52
C VAL A 189 -4.63 -7.84 20.31
N LYS A 190 -5.40 -6.74 20.21
CA LYS A 190 -5.24 -5.73 19.17
C LYS A 190 -3.80 -5.27 19.00
N ASN A 191 -3.17 -4.82 20.07
CA ASN A 191 -1.82 -4.26 20.00
C ASN A 191 -0.76 -5.34 19.77
N ILE A 192 -0.97 -6.55 20.31
CA ILE A 192 -0.04 -7.65 20.05
C ILE A 192 -0.08 -8.06 18.58
N LEU A 193 -1.27 -8.21 17.98
CA LEU A 193 -1.39 -8.54 16.55
C LEU A 193 -0.81 -7.45 15.64
N ASN A 194 -0.99 -6.17 15.97
CA ASN A 194 -0.38 -5.04 15.24
C ASN A 194 1.16 -5.04 15.32
N VAL A 195 1.76 -5.49 16.43
CA VAL A 195 3.22 -5.63 16.54
C VAL A 195 3.70 -6.85 15.77
N LEU A 196 3.04 -8.00 15.96
CA LEU A 196 3.35 -9.25 15.24
C LEU A 196 3.29 -9.04 13.73
N SER A 197 2.26 -8.36 13.20
CA SER A 197 2.12 -8.10 11.77
C SER A 197 3.28 -7.30 11.18
N ARG A 198 4.01 -6.53 11.99
CA ARG A 198 5.20 -5.79 11.55
C ARG A 198 6.47 -6.61 11.67
N LEU A 199 6.57 -7.46 12.69
CA LEU A 199 7.72 -8.33 12.88
C LEU A 199 7.79 -9.39 11.78
N VAL A 200 6.66 -10.01 11.44
CA VAL A 200 6.60 -11.08 10.42
C VAL A 200 7.12 -10.67 9.05
N VAL A 201 7.07 -9.37 8.73
CA VAL A 201 7.59 -8.82 7.47
C VAL A 201 9.12 -8.91 7.38
N PHE A 202 9.83 -9.00 8.52
CA PHE A 202 11.30 -9.00 8.59
C PHE A 202 11.91 -10.33 9.04
N ILE A 203 11.11 -11.39 9.16
CA ILE A 203 11.55 -12.72 9.59
C ILE A 203 11.14 -13.78 8.56
N ASP A 204 11.44 -15.05 8.84
CA ASP A 204 11.18 -16.16 7.93
C ASP A 204 9.68 -16.43 7.68
N ASP A 205 9.41 -17.26 6.66
CA ASP A 205 8.05 -17.62 6.26
C ASP A 205 7.32 -18.49 7.29
N ALA A 206 8.03 -19.27 8.11
CA ALA A 206 7.43 -20.13 9.14
C ALA A 206 6.69 -19.31 10.20
N ASN A 207 7.18 -18.10 10.49
CA ASN A 207 6.51 -17.17 11.38
C ASN A 207 5.22 -16.60 10.79
N ILE A 208 5.16 -16.35 9.48
CA ILE A 208 3.93 -15.89 8.81
C ILE A 208 2.86 -16.99 8.89
N ILE A 209 3.24 -18.24 8.66
CA ILE A 209 2.35 -19.40 8.78
C ILE A 209 1.75 -19.49 10.19
N THR A 210 2.62 -19.39 11.21
CA THR A 210 2.20 -19.38 12.62
C THR A 210 1.26 -18.21 12.93
N PHE A 211 1.57 -17.03 12.40
CA PHE A 211 0.77 -15.83 12.61
C PHE A 211 -0.60 -15.91 11.93
N LEU A 212 -0.69 -16.44 10.71
CA LEU A 212 -1.95 -16.67 10.00
C LEU A 212 -2.87 -17.63 10.77
N GLY A 213 -2.30 -18.69 11.38
CA GLY A 213 -3.07 -19.59 12.24
C GLY A 213 -3.67 -18.88 13.46
N ILE A 214 -2.92 -17.98 14.09
CA ILE A 214 -3.43 -17.16 15.19
C ILE A 214 -4.50 -16.16 14.71
N LEU A 215 -4.30 -15.52 13.55
CA LEU A 215 -5.27 -14.60 12.98
C LEU A 215 -6.59 -15.28 12.62
N SER A 216 -6.55 -16.50 12.07
CA SER A 216 -7.74 -17.30 11.74
C SER A 216 -8.63 -17.54 12.95
N ARG A 217 -8.02 -17.77 14.13
CA ARG A 217 -8.78 -17.90 15.38
C ARG A 217 -9.58 -16.64 15.74
N PHE A 218 -9.05 -15.46 15.43
CA PHE A 218 -9.71 -14.18 15.73
C PHE A 218 -10.58 -13.65 14.60
N SER A 219 -10.43 -14.15 13.37
CA SER A 219 -11.20 -13.71 12.19
C SER A 219 -12.70 -14.04 12.33
N LYS A 220 -13.05 -15.06 13.12
CA LYS A 220 -14.44 -15.53 13.31
C LYS A 220 -15.32 -14.60 14.17
N LYS A 221 -14.80 -13.45 14.62
CA LYS A 221 -15.54 -12.49 15.44
C LYS A 221 -16.19 -11.41 14.56
N GLU A 222 -17.50 -11.28 14.62
CA GLU A 222 -18.30 -10.31 13.84
C GLU A 222 -18.25 -8.85 14.34
N ASP A 223 -17.11 -8.40 14.90
CA ASP A 223 -16.95 -7.01 15.33
C ASP A 223 -16.31 -6.17 14.22
N SER A 224 -17.04 -5.16 13.73
CA SER A 224 -16.61 -4.21 12.70
C SER A 224 -15.22 -3.60 12.95
N PHE A 225 -14.84 -3.33 14.21
CA PHE A 225 -13.52 -2.81 14.55
C PHE A 225 -12.41 -3.85 14.35
N ILE A 226 -12.69 -5.11 14.70
CA ILE A 226 -11.79 -6.25 14.47
C ILE A 226 -11.63 -6.48 12.97
N VAL A 227 -12.72 -6.38 12.20
CA VAL A 227 -12.70 -6.48 10.74
C VAL A 227 -11.76 -5.45 10.13
N GLY A 228 -11.88 -4.18 10.54
CA GLY A 228 -11.00 -3.11 10.08
C GLY A 228 -9.53 -3.35 10.42
N ASP A 229 -9.23 -3.85 11.62
CA ASP A 229 -7.86 -4.10 12.06
C ASP A 229 -7.23 -5.32 11.35
N ILE A 230 -7.99 -6.42 11.18
CA ILE A 230 -7.49 -7.61 10.46
C ILE A 230 -7.26 -7.29 8.97
N LYS A 231 -8.14 -6.52 8.32
CA LYS A 231 -7.92 -6.09 6.92
C LYS A 231 -6.61 -5.29 6.77
N LYS A 232 -6.30 -4.40 7.72
CA LYS A 232 -5.02 -3.68 7.74
C LYS A 232 -3.83 -4.62 7.96
N ILE A 233 -3.97 -5.59 8.85
CA ILE A 233 -2.91 -6.59 9.10
C ILE A 233 -2.63 -7.41 7.84
N LEU A 234 -3.68 -7.90 7.15
CA LEU A 234 -3.54 -8.65 5.91
C LEU A 234 -2.84 -7.82 4.83
N GLN A 235 -3.18 -6.54 4.69
CA GLN A 235 -2.48 -5.62 3.76
C GLN A 235 -1.00 -5.42 4.10
N ILE A 236 -0.61 -5.45 5.38
CA ILE A 236 0.79 -5.31 5.79
C ILE A 236 1.58 -6.57 5.42
N ILE A 237 1.00 -7.75 5.64
CA ILE A 237 1.71 -9.02 5.45
C ILE A 237 1.60 -9.56 4.02
N SER A 238 0.70 -9.03 3.19
CA SER A 238 0.46 -9.54 1.83
C SER A 238 1.68 -9.42 0.92
N THR A 239 2.59 -8.48 1.17
CA THR A 239 3.87 -8.36 0.43
C THR A 239 4.77 -9.58 0.66
N ARG A 240 4.51 -10.35 1.71
CA ARG A 240 5.26 -11.56 2.05
C ARG A 240 4.64 -12.85 1.55
N PHE A 241 3.40 -12.84 1.09
CA PHE A 241 2.73 -14.07 0.67
C PHE A 241 3.42 -14.68 -0.54
N ASN A 242 3.80 -15.94 -0.38
CA ASN A 242 4.49 -16.71 -1.40
C ASN A 242 4.00 -18.18 -1.42
N GLY A 243 4.59 -19.02 -2.28
CA GLY A 243 4.12 -20.38 -2.57
C GLY A 243 4.36 -21.31 -1.40
N ASN A 244 5.45 -21.09 -0.65
CA ASN A 244 5.75 -21.84 0.57
C ASN A 244 4.68 -21.59 1.64
N ILE A 245 4.29 -20.33 1.84
CA ILE A 245 3.23 -19.96 2.78
C ILE A 245 1.90 -20.53 2.32
N ALA A 246 1.57 -20.42 1.02
CA ALA A 246 0.34 -20.97 0.46
C ALA A 246 0.26 -22.49 0.64
N ASN A 247 1.35 -23.22 0.37
CA ASN A 247 1.46 -24.66 0.56
C ASN A 247 1.22 -25.09 2.02
N ALA A 248 1.74 -24.34 2.99
CA ALA A 248 1.57 -24.64 4.40
C ALA A 248 0.20 -24.21 4.97
N CYS A 249 -0.46 -23.23 4.36
CA CYS A 249 -1.69 -22.63 4.86
C CYS A 249 -2.96 -22.99 4.07
N GLN A 250 -2.96 -24.04 3.23
CA GLN A 250 -4.11 -24.39 2.39
C GLN A 250 -5.43 -24.50 3.16
N ASN A 251 -5.43 -25.20 4.30
CA ASN A 251 -6.61 -25.31 5.17
C ASN A 251 -7.09 -23.95 5.70
N ILE A 252 -6.17 -23.07 6.07
CA ILE A 252 -6.50 -21.71 6.51
C ILE A 252 -7.14 -20.94 5.36
N ILE A 253 -6.52 -20.96 4.18
CA ILE A 253 -6.94 -20.21 3.00
C ILE A 253 -8.33 -20.64 2.52
N PHE A 254 -8.59 -21.96 2.44
CA PHE A 254 -9.81 -22.49 1.81
C PHE A 254 -10.93 -22.87 2.79
N SER A 255 -10.64 -23.02 4.09
CA SER A 255 -11.60 -23.61 5.03
C SER A 255 -11.75 -22.89 6.37
N GLU A 256 -10.68 -22.37 6.98
CA GLU A 256 -10.75 -21.92 8.38
C GLU A 256 -10.90 -20.40 8.53
N PHE A 257 -10.36 -19.61 7.60
CA PHE A 257 -10.41 -18.17 7.65
C PHE A 257 -11.80 -17.64 7.27
N ASP A 258 -12.23 -16.58 7.94
CA ASP A 258 -13.57 -16.04 7.77
C ASP A 258 -13.75 -15.36 6.39
N ALA A 259 -14.92 -15.54 5.78
CA ALA A 259 -15.17 -15.15 4.39
C ALA A 259 -15.07 -13.64 4.15
N GLN A 260 -15.39 -12.80 5.14
CA GLN A 260 -15.42 -11.34 4.99
C GLN A 260 -14.06 -10.69 4.67
N TYR A 261 -12.97 -11.45 4.80
CA TYR A 261 -11.60 -11.01 4.54
C TYR A 261 -11.07 -11.43 3.18
N HIS A 262 -11.73 -12.36 2.49
CA HIS A 262 -11.34 -12.85 1.17
C HIS A 262 -9.85 -13.26 1.10
N LEU A 263 -9.34 -14.02 2.07
CA LEU A 263 -7.91 -14.33 2.21
C LEU A 263 -7.31 -14.93 0.93
N ALA A 264 -8.05 -15.81 0.24
CA ALA A 264 -7.62 -16.42 -1.01
C ALA A 264 -7.28 -15.39 -2.11
N SER A 265 -7.92 -14.21 -2.11
CA SER A 265 -7.68 -13.17 -3.13
C SER A 265 -6.23 -12.66 -3.15
N TYR A 266 -5.52 -12.74 -2.02
CA TYR A 266 -4.12 -12.34 -1.94
C TYR A 266 -3.15 -13.37 -2.58
N PHE A 267 -3.65 -14.57 -2.91
CA PHE A 267 -2.89 -15.65 -3.55
C PHE A 267 -3.27 -15.88 -5.02
N ASN A 268 -4.04 -14.98 -5.63
CA ASN A 268 -4.52 -15.13 -7.02
C ASN A 268 -3.41 -15.28 -8.07
N ASP A 269 -2.29 -14.60 -7.86
CA ASP A 269 -1.13 -14.62 -8.76
C ASP A 269 0.04 -15.45 -8.18
N VAL A 270 -0.23 -16.25 -7.15
CA VAL A 270 0.72 -17.14 -6.46
C VAL A 270 0.54 -18.56 -6.99
N SER A 271 1.61 -19.15 -7.53
CA SER A 271 1.63 -20.55 -7.96
C SER A 271 2.13 -21.47 -6.84
N PHE A 272 1.42 -22.57 -6.58
CA PHE A 272 1.77 -23.55 -5.55
C PHE A 272 1.03 -24.88 -5.76
N GLU A 273 1.41 -25.93 -5.03
CA GLU A 273 0.88 -27.28 -5.18
C GLU A 273 -0.31 -27.52 -4.22
N ILE A 274 -1.42 -28.06 -4.73
CA ILE A 274 -2.61 -28.37 -3.90
C ILE A 274 -2.63 -29.87 -3.58
N TYR A 275 -2.69 -30.20 -2.29
CA TYR A 275 -2.66 -31.58 -1.79
C TYR A 275 -3.84 -32.39 -2.30
N GLU A 276 -3.57 -33.55 -2.91
CA GLU A 276 -4.57 -34.40 -3.58
C GLU A 276 -5.74 -34.81 -2.69
N GLU A 277 -5.45 -35.07 -1.42
CA GLU A 277 -6.42 -35.56 -0.43
C GLU A 277 -7.50 -34.52 -0.10
N ASP A 278 -7.15 -33.23 -0.11
CA ASP A 278 -8.03 -32.14 0.32
C ASP A 278 -8.64 -31.35 -0.86
N VAL A 279 -8.14 -31.53 -2.09
CA VAL A 279 -8.60 -30.74 -3.27
C VAL A 279 -10.12 -30.83 -3.43
N GLU A 280 -10.68 -32.04 -3.31
CA GLU A 280 -12.12 -32.24 -3.51
C GLU A 280 -12.94 -31.50 -2.45
N LEU A 281 -12.50 -31.57 -1.19
CA LEU A 281 -13.13 -30.87 -0.07
C LEU A 281 -13.08 -29.35 -0.26
N PHE A 282 -11.96 -28.82 -0.76
CA PHE A 282 -11.81 -27.39 -1.02
C PHE A 282 -12.74 -26.91 -2.14
N TYR A 283 -12.85 -27.66 -3.25
CA TYR A 283 -13.78 -27.33 -4.33
C TYR A 283 -15.24 -27.35 -3.86
N GLU A 284 -15.66 -28.39 -3.12
CA GLU A 284 -17.03 -28.47 -2.60
C GLU A 284 -17.37 -27.29 -1.67
N LYS A 285 -16.46 -26.92 -0.77
CA LYS A 285 -16.68 -25.78 0.13
C LYS A 285 -16.76 -24.46 -0.63
N ALA A 286 -15.84 -24.24 -1.58
CA ALA A 286 -15.80 -23.03 -2.36
C ALA A 286 -17.08 -22.87 -3.22
N LEU A 287 -17.57 -23.96 -3.83
CA LEU A 287 -18.83 -23.98 -4.57
C LEU A 287 -20.04 -23.66 -3.67
N ARG A 288 -20.11 -24.25 -2.47
CA ARG A 288 -21.20 -23.94 -1.52
C ARG A 288 -21.19 -22.47 -1.11
N ALA A 289 -20.01 -21.90 -0.84
CA ALA A 289 -19.86 -20.47 -0.54
C ALA A 289 -20.28 -19.59 -1.73
N SER A 290 -19.91 -19.95 -2.96
CA SER A 290 -20.29 -19.23 -4.18
C SER A 290 -21.79 -19.23 -4.49
N LEU A 291 -22.55 -20.18 -3.93
CA LEU A 291 -24.02 -20.23 -4.08
C LEU A 291 -24.76 -19.39 -3.02
N ASN A 292 -24.06 -18.85 -2.03
CA ASN A 292 -24.69 -18.06 -0.97
C ASN A 292 -25.19 -16.71 -1.52
N GLU A 293 -26.31 -16.22 -0.97
CA GLU A 293 -26.86 -14.90 -1.27
C GLU A 293 -26.01 -13.78 -0.65
N ASN A 294 -25.26 -14.06 0.42
CA ASN A 294 -24.35 -13.10 1.04
C ASN A 294 -23.14 -12.81 0.12
N THR A 295 -22.99 -11.55 -0.30
CA THR A 295 -21.90 -11.10 -1.19
C THR A 295 -20.51 -11.46 -0.66
N CYS A 296 -20.27 -11.35 0.65
CA CYS A 296 -18.95 -11.65 1.23
C CYS A 296 -18.60 -13.14 1.11
N GLU A 297 -19.57 -14.02 1.37
CA GLU A 297 -19.35 -15.47 1.24
C GLU A 297 -19.20 -15.89 -0.21
N ARG A 298 -20.03 -15.33 -1.09
CA ARG A 298 -19.97 -15.59 -2.52
C ARG A 298 -18.62 -15.20 -3.12
N ASP A 299 -18.16 -13.98 -2.83
CA ASP A 299 -16.91 -13.44 -3.37
C ASP A 299 -15.67 -14.11 -2.75
N ASN A 300 -15.79 -14.63 -1.51
CA ASN A 300 -14.78 -15.51 -0.92
C ASN A 300 -14.74 -16.87 -1.65
N GLY A 301 -15.89 -17.47 -1.92
CA GLY A 301 -15.99 -18.70 -2.73
C GLY A 301 -15.38 -18.51 -4.11
N LEU A 302 -15.68 -17.38 -4.77
CA LEU A 302 -15.08 -16.98 -6.04
C LEU A 302 -13.54 -16.91 -5.95
N SER A 303 -13.02 -16.25 -4.92
CA SER A 303 -11.57 -16.14 -4.70
C SER A 303 -10.92 -17.51 -4.50
N CYS A 304 -11.55 -18.39 -3.72
CA CYS A 304 -11.08 -19.76 -3.50
C CYS A 304 -11.06 -20.54 -4.82
N LEU A 305 -12.14 -20.49 -5.60
CA LEU A 305 -12.23 -21.18 -6.90
C LEU A 305 -11.19 -20.67 -7.90
N LEU A 306 -10.90 -19.37 -7.92
CA LEU A 306 -9.85 -18.81 -8.78
C LEU A 306 -8.48 -19.38 -8.45
N VAL A 307 -8.11 -19.42 -7.17
CA VAL A 307 -6.83 -19.97 -6.73
C VAL A 307 -6.74 -21.47 -7.01
N LEU A 308 -7.81 -22.23 -6.73
CA LEU A 308 -7.89 -23.66 -6.99
C LEU A 308 -7.76 -23.96 -8.49
N TRP A 309 -8.54 -23.24 -9.33
CA TRP A 309 -8.56 -23.46 -10.77
C TRP A 309 -7.24 -23.10 -11.46
N ASN A 310 -6.55 -22.05 -11.00
CA ASN A 310 -5.26 -21.65 -11.55
C ASN A 310 -4.13 -22.65 -11.22
N ASN A 311 -4.20 -23.31 -10.06
CA ASN A 311 -3.12 -24.19 -9.59
C ASN A 311 -3.38 -25.67 -9.87
N LYS A 312 -4.63 -26.15 -9.75
CA LYS A 312 -5.01 -27.56 -9.99
C LYS A 312 -6.45 -27.66 -10.52
N PRO A 313 -6.68 -27.40 -11.82
CA PRO A 313 -8.02 -27.46 -12.40
C PRO A 313 -8.58 -28.88 -12.38
N LEU A 314 -9.76 -29.04 -11.78
CA LEU A 314 -10.52 -30.30 -11.77
C LEU A 314 -11.71 -30.22 -12.72
N GLU A 315 -11.60 -30.89 -13.87
CA GLU A 315 -12.62 -30.88 -14.94
C GLU A 315 -14.00 -31.35 -14.48
N LYS A 316 -14.08 -32.25 -13.48
CA LYS A 316 -15.35 -32.73 -12.93
C LYS A 316 -16.24 -31.61 -12.38
N TYR A 317 -15.65 -30.53 -11.86
CA TYR A 317 -16.37 -29.38 -11.29
C TYR A 317 -16.62 -28.25 -12.30
N ARG A 318 -16.20 -28.40 -13.56
CA ARG A 318 -16.37 -27.35 -14.59
C ARG A 318 -17.82 -26.90 -14.72
N ASN A 319 -18.74 -27.85 -14.86
CA ASN A 319 -20.17 -27.57 -15.03
C ASN A 319 -20.81 -26.98 -13.77
N ASP A 320 -20.34 -27.38 -12.59
CA ASP A 320 -20.84 -26.85 -11.32
C ASP A 320 -20.44 -25.39 -11.14
N ILE A 321 -19.19 -25.03 -11.49
CA ILE A 321 -18.71 -23.64 -11.46
C ILE A 321 -19.53 -22.77 -12.42
N VAL A 322 -19.76 -23.26 -13.64
CA VAL A 322 -20.58 -22.54 -14.63
C VAL A 322 -21.99 -22.32 -14.09
N THR A 323 -22.61 -23.36 -13.52
CA THR A 323 -23.97 -23.29 -12.98
C THR A 323 -24.07 -22.33 -11.80
N ALA A 324 -23.07 -22.32 -10.91
CA ALA A 324 -23.07 -21.50 -9.71
C ALA A 324 -23.09 -20.00 -10.02
N PHE A 325 -22.29 -19.54 -10.98
CA PHE A 325 -22.17 -18.11 -11.29
C PHE A 325 -23.10 -17.64 -12.40
N TRP A 326 -23.27 -18.43 -13.46
CA TRP A 326 -24.03 -18.00 -14.63
C TRP A 326 -25.52 -18.30 -14.52
N LYS A 327 -25.95 -19.25 -13.66
CA LYS A 327 -27.39 -19.58 -13.43
C LYS A 327 -28.21 -19.77 -14.74
N ASN A 328 -27.57 -20.18 -15.83
CA ASN A 328 -28.10 -20.24 -17.20
C ASN A 328 -28.43 -18.91 -17.88
N ASP A 329 -28.13 -17.76 -17.26
CA ASP A 329 -28.07 -16.47 -17.94
C ASP A 329 -26.73 -16.35 -18.69
N LYS A 330 -26.81 -16.06 -19.98
CA LYS A 330 -25.65 -15.97 -20.89
C LYS A 330 -25.41 -14.54 -21.35
N ASP A 331 -26.36 -13.65 -21.08
CA ASP A 331 -26.37 -12.28 -21.59
C ASP A 331 -26.00 -11.26 -20.50
N THR A 332 -25.91 -11.68 -19.23
CA THR A 332 -25.54 -10.83 -18.09
C THR A 332 -24.27 -11.34 -17.41
N LEU A 333 -23.36 -10.40 -17.08
CA LEU A 333 -22.16 -10.71 -16.29
C LEU A 333 -22.54 -11.07 -14.85
N PRO A 334 -21.93 -12.11 -14.25
CA PRO A 334 -22.16 -12.40 -12.84
C PRO A 334 -21.69 -11.26 -11.93
N THR A 335 -22.35 -11.11 -10.79
CA THR A 335 -22.10 -10.00 -9.85
C THR A 335 -20.97 -10.32 -8.87
N THR A 336 -20.10 -9.35 -8.62
CA THR A 336 -19.02 -9.38 -7.62
C THR A 336 -18.72 -7.95 -7.16
N GLU A 337 -18.36 -7.80 -5.89
CA GLU A 337 -17.87 -6.54 -5.30
C GLU A 337 -16.34 -6.55 -5.12
N LEU A 338 -15.70 -7.71 -5.22
CA LEU A 338 -14.26 -7.88 -5.00
C LEU A 338 -13.42 -7.71 -6.27
N TYR A 339 -13.92 -8.13 -7.43
CA TYR A 339 -13.16 -8.15 -8.68
C TYR A 339 -13.82 -7.34 -9.79
N TYR A 340 -13.01 -6.92 -10.75
CA TYR A 340 -13.53 -6.40 -12.01
C TYR A 340 -14.12 -7.53 -12.88
N PRO A 341 -15.09 -7.23 -13.78
CA PRO A 341 -15.80 -8.25 -14.55
C PRO A 341 -14.94 -9.13 -15.47
N PHE A 342 -13.71 -8.72 -15.79
CA PHE A 342 -12.81 -9.56 -16.59
C PHE A 342 -12.28 -10.80 -15.85
N ILE A 343 -12.53 -10.90 -14.53
CA ILE A 343 -12.15 -12.09 -13.75
C ILE A 343 -12.84 -13.36 -14.24
N TRP A 344 -14.05 -13.21 -14.81
CA TRP A 344 -14.88 -14.33 -15.26
C TRP A 344 -14.27 -15.12 -16.42
N GLU A 345 -13.30 -14.56 -17.15
CA GLU A 345 -12.54 -15.29 -18.17
C GLU A 345 -11.53 -16.27 -17.57
N LYS A 346 -11.11 -16.09 -16.31
CA LYS A 346 -10.15 -16.97 -15.64
C LYS A 346 -10.79 -18.25 -15.09
N LEU A 347 -12.12 -18.30 -15.03
CA LEU A 347 -12.88 -19.46 -14.58
C LEU A 347 -13.62 -20.13 -15.75
N PRO A 348 -14.10 -21.36 -15.58
CA PRO A 348 -15.05 -21.96 -16.50
C PRO A 348 -16.26 -21.06 -16.78
N TYR A 349 -16.57 -20.90 -18.07
CA TYR A 349 -17.75 -20.19 -18.56
C TYR A 349 -18.43 -21.00 -19.68
N PRO A 350 -19.72 -20.75 -19.99
CA PRO A 350 -20.40 -21.41 -21.10
C PRO A 350 -19.74 -21.04 -22.44
N GLU A 351 -19.52 -22.03 -23.32
CA GLU A 351 -18.88 -21.82 -24.65
C GLU A 351 -19.60 -20.79 -25.54
N SER A 352 -20.89 -20.55 -25.30
CA SER A 352 -21.69 -19.58 -26.05
C SER A 352 -21.52 -18.12 -25.60
N VAL A 353 -20.74 -17.86 -24.53
CA VAL A 353 -20.53 -16.50 -24.00
C VAL A 353 -19.54 -15.73 -24.86
N ASP A 354 -19.95 -14.55 -25.33
CA ASP A 354 -19.08 -13.57 -25.96
C ASP A 354 -18.78 -12.43 -24.97
N PHE A 355 -17.60 -12.50 -24.35
CA PHE A 355 -17.15 -11.49 -23.38
C PHE A 355 -17.00 -10.10 -24.00
N SER A 356 -16.60 -9.99 -25.27
CA SER A 356 -16.49 -8.70 -25.95
C SER A 356 -17.86 -8.00 -26.04
N LYS A 357 -18.92 -8.76 -26.32
CA LYS A 357 -20.31 -8.25 -26.31
C LYS A 357 -20.77 -7.88 -24.89
N LEU A 358 -20.47 -8.70 -23.88
CA LEU A 358 -20.82 -8.41 -22.50
C LEU A 358 -20.12 -7.15 -21.96
N TYR A 359 -18.84 -6.98 -22.26
CA TYR A 359 -18.07 -5.79 -21.88
C TYR A 359 -18.57 -4.54 -22.60
N TYR A 360 -18.97 -4.67 -23.88
CA TYR A 360 -19.62 -3.59 -24.61
C TYR A 360 -20.92 -3.14 -23.91
N THR A 361 -21.80 -4.08 -23.57
CA THR A 361 -23.03 -3.80 -22.83
C THR A 361 -22.76 -3.16 -21.46
N TYR A 362 -21.74 -3.64 -20.74
CA TYR A 362 -21.34 -3.08 -19.46
C TYR A 362 -20.90 -1.61 -19.59
N LEU A 363 -20.04 -1.29 -20.56
CA LEU A 363 -19.60 0.09 -20.82
C LEU A 363 -20.77 0.99 -21.25
N MET A 364 -21.70 0.46 -22.05
CA MET A 364 -22.90 1.19 -22.47
C MET A 364 -23.84 1.50 -21.31
N ASN A 365 -24.03 0.59 -20.35
CA ASN A 365 -25.04 0.73 -19.31
C ASN A 365 -24.52 1.33 -17.98
N THR A 366 -23.23 1.26 -17.71
CA THR A 366 -22.67 1.72 -16.43
C THR A 366 -22.63 3.24 -16.37
N GLU A 367 -23.36 3.83 -15.42
CA GLU A 367 -23.36 5.27 -15.17
C GLU A 367 -22.38 5.69 -14.06
N TYR A 368 -21.92 6.94 -14.12
CA TYR A 368 -21.12 7.53 -13.05
C TYR A 368 -22.01 7.89 -11.86
N VAL A 369 -21.58 7.50 -10.67
CA VAL A 369 -22.25 7.91 -9.42
C VAL A 369 -22.06 9.42 -9.24
N LYS A 370 -23.16 10.18 -9.18
CA LYS A 370 -23.18 11.64 -9.00
C LYS A 370 -23.16 12.00 -7.52
N SER A 371 -22.35 12.97 -7.12
CA SER A 371 -22.31 13.53 -5.76
C SER A 371 -23.24 14.74 -5.60
N VAL A 372 -23.48 15.50 -6.67
CA VAL A 372 -24.39 16.66 -6.65
C VAL A 372 -25.85 16.18 -6.78
N THR A 373 -26.69 16.60 -5.84
CA THR A 373 -28.14 16.36 -5.83
C THR A 373 -28.89 17.70 -5.83
N PRO A 374 -30.18 17.74 -6.19
CA PRO A 374 -30.98 18.97 -6.12
C PRO A 374 -31.01 19.61 -4.72
N THR A 375 -30.81 18.80 -3.67
CA THR A 375 -30.85 19.21 -2.26
C THR A 375 -29.48 19.52 -1.66
N GLY A 376 -28.38 19.35 -2.40
CA GLY A 376 -27.01 19.59 -1.91
C GLY A 376 -25.98 18.55 -2.38
N CYS A 377 -24.92 18.34 -1.61
CA CYS A 377 -23.85 17.37 -1.89
C CYS A 377 -24.01 16.12 -1.03
N VAL A 378 -23.84 14.93 -1.61
CA VAL A 378 -23.84 13.64 -0.90
C VAL A 378 -22.44 13.03 -0.93
N GLY A 379 -21.91 12.70 0.26
CA GLY A 379 -20.68 11.93 0.39
C GLY A 379 -20.89 10.48 -0.06
N ASN A 380 -20.45 10.15 -1.27
CA ASN A 380 -20.55 8.82 -1.87
C ASN A 380 -19.25 8.40 -2.60
N ASN A 381 -19.22 7.18 -3.13
CA ASN A 381 -18.07 6.65 -3.87
C ASN A 381 -18.02 7.13 -5.35
N SER A 382 -18.38 8.40 -5.61
CA SER A 382 -18.38 8.97 -6.97
C SER A 382 -17.01 8.93 -7.64
N TYR A 383 -15.94 9.26 -6.90
CA TYR A 383 -14.58 9.15 -7.43
C TYR A 383 -14.19 7.70 -7.77
N GLY A 384 -14.52 6.75 -6.88
CA GLY A 384 -14.30 5.33 -7.14
C GLY A 384 -15.02 4.85 -8.39
N SER A 385 -16.29 5.22 -8.56
CA SER A 385 -17.09 4.88 -9.75
C SER A 385 -16.45 5.33 -11.06
N VAL A 386 -15.97 6.58 -11.15
CA VAL A 386 -15.28 7.09 -12.35
C VAL A 386 -13.96 6.33 -12.58
N ARG A 387 -13.20 6.09 -11.51
CA ARG A 387 -11.93 5.35 -11.58
C ARG A 387 -12.10 3.89 -11.96
N ASP A 388 -13.14 3.24 -11.47
CA ASP A 388 -13.47 1.85 -11.78
C ASP A 388 -13.89 1.71 -13.24
N TYR A 389 -14.70 2.66 -13.74
CA TYR A 389 -15.06 2.74 -15.15
C TYR A 389 -13.83 2.93 -16.04
N PHE A 390 -12.96 3.89 -15.71
CA PHE A 390 -11.69 4.11 -16.41
C PHE A 390 -10.82 2.86 -16.42
N SER A 391 -10.64 2.23 -15.25
CA SER A 391 -9.79 1.04 -15.10
C SER A 391 -10.33 -0.15 -15.90
N PHE A 392 -11.66 -0.29 -15.99
CA PHE A 392 -12.32 -1.31 -16.80
C PHE A 392 -12.16 -1.05 -18.30
N PHE A 393 -12.41 0.20 -18.75
CA PHE A 393 -12.19 0.60 -20.14
C PHE A 393 -10.75 0.36 -20.56
N TYR A 394 -9.78 0.84 -19.77
CA TYR A 394 -8.36 0.62 -20.02
C TYR A 394 -8.02 -0.88 -20.10
N SER A 395 -8.52 -1.71 -19.17
CA SER A 395 -8.23 -3.15 -19.18
C SER A 395 -8.75 -3.86 -20.43
N THR A 396 -9.94 -3.46 -20.90
CA THR A 396 -10.62 -4.06 -22.08
C THR A 396 -10.20 -3.41 -23.40
N SER A 397 -9.46 -2.31 -23.36
CA SER A 397 -8.86 -1.64 -24.52
C SER A 397 -7.70 -2.45 -25.11
N LYS A 398 -7.37 -2.17 -26.38
CA LYS A 398 -6.17 -2.72 -27.03
C LYS A 398 -4.87 -2.14 -26.46
N ILE A 399 -4.95 -0.97 -25.82
CA ILE A 399 -3.82 -0.27 -25.21
C ILE A 399 -3.25 -1.07 -24.02
N SER A 400 -4.10 -1.80 -23.31
CA SER A 400 -3.68 -2.67 -22.21
C SER A 400 -3.26 -4.06 -22.71
N LEU A 401 -2.06 -4.49 -22.33
CA LEU A 401 -1.53 -5.83 -22.60
C LEU A 401 -2.10 -6.92 -21.68
N ARG A 402 -3.13 -6.61 -20.89
CA ARG A 402 -3.81 -7.62 -20.06
C ARG A 402 -4.45 -8.68 -20.97
N LYS A 403 -4.25 -9.95 -20.60
CA LYS A 403 -4.92 -11.10 -21.21
C LYS A 403 -6.40 -11.08 -20.82
N CYS A 404 -7.22 -10.43 -21.64
CA CYS A 404 -8.68 -10.50 -21.58
C CYS A 404 -9.27 -10.22 -22.96
N SER A 405 -10.54 -10.55 -23.16
CA SER A 405 -11.28 -10.18 -24.36
C SER A 405 -11.31 -8.65 -24.52
N LYS A 406 -11.15 -8.22 -25.77
CA LYS A 406 -11.01 -6.81 -26.11
C LYS A 406 -12.29 -6.26 -26.70
N VAL A 407 -12.63 -5.03 -26.34
CA VAL A 407 -13.76 -4.31 -26.91
C VAL A 407 -13.23 -3.47 -28.07
N ILE A 408 -13.90 -3.55 -29.23
CA ILE A 408 -13.59 -2.67 -30.36
C ILE A 408 -14.42 -1.41 -30.20
N LEU A 409 -13.75 -0.27 -30.03
CA LEU A 409 -14.41 1.03 -29.97
C LEU A 409 -15.08 1.35 -31.32
N ASN A 410 -16.41 1.48 -31.30
CA ASN A 410 -17.21 1.97 -32.40
C ASN A 410 -17.74 3.39 -32.12
N LYS A 411 -18.37 4.01 -33.11
CA LYS A 411 -18.92 5.37 -33.02
C LYS A 411 -19.96 5.52 -31.90
N GLU A 412 -20.84 4.53 -31.74
CA GLU A 412 -21.93 4.58 -30.75
C GLU A 412 -21.38 4.56 -29.32
N LEU A 413 -20.46 3.64 -29.02
CA LEU A 413 -19.81 3.53 -27.73
C LEU A 413 -18.99 4.78 -27.41
N ALA A 414 -18.15 5.25 -28.35
CA ALA A 414 -17.36 6.46 -28.15
C ALA A 414 -18.24 7.67 -27.81
N ASN A 415 -19.32 7.89 -28.57
CA ASN A 415 -20.23 9.01 -28.34
C ASN A 415 -20.95 8.89 -27.00
N THR A 416 -21.46 7.70 -26.65
CA THR A 416 -22.12 7.47 -25.35
C THR A 416 -21.18 7.81 -24.18
N ILE A 417 -19.94 7.34 -24.21
CA ILE A 417 -18.99 7.58 -23.12
C ILE A 417 -18.60 9.06 -23.04
N LEU A 418 -18.35 9.71 -24.17
CA LEU A 418 -17.98 11.13 -24.21
C LEU A 418 -19.12 12.04 -23.78
N THR A 419 -20.35 11.80 -24.27
CA THR A 419 -21.54 12.55 -23.85
C THR A 419 -21.78 12.38 -22.35
N ARG A 420 -21.72 11.14 -21.84
CA ARG A 420 -21.83 10.87 -20.39
C ARG A 420 -20.78 11.64 -19.58
N SER A 421 -19.54 11.66 -20.06
CA SER A 421 -18.43 12.35 -19.40
C SER A 421 -18.59 13.86 -19.41
N TYR A 422 -19.04 14.44 -20.53
CA TYR A 422 -19.37 15.85 -20.64
C TYR A 422 -20.51 16.24 -19.67
N ASP A 423 -21.63 15.51 -19.72
CA ASP A 423 -22.79 15.78 -18.87
C ASP A 423 -22.44 15.69 -17.37
N PHE A 424 -21.59 14.73 -17.01
CA PHE A 424 -21.09 14.59 -15.65
C PHE A 424 -20.22 15.78 -15.20
N ILE A 425 -19.30 16.27 -16.05
CA ILE A 425 -18.50 17.46 -15.74
C ILE A 425 -19.42 18.67 -15.51
N ILE A 426 -20.40 18.88 -16.39
CA ILE A 426 -21.33 20.01 -16.27
C ILE A 426 -22.17 19.92 -15.00
N HIS A 427 -22.57 18.72 -14.59
CA HIS A 427 -23.33 18.46 -13.37
C HIS A 427 -22.50 18.69 -12.09
N GLU A 428 -21.25 18.23 -12.06
CA GLU A 428 -20.40 18.23 -10.87
C GLU A 428 -19.54 19.49 -10.69
N LYS A 429 -19.37 20.34 -11.73
CA LYS A 429 -18.48 21.52 -11.68
C LYS A 429 -18.80 22.52 -10.56
N SER A 430 -20.02 22.50 -10.02
CA SER A 430 -20.40 23.33 -8.87
C SER A 430 -19.56 23.02 -7.63
N LEU A 431 -19.06 21.79 -7.47
CA LEU A 431 -18.20 21.35 -6.36
C LEU A 431 -16.81 22.02 -6.36
N LEU A 432 -16.41 22.67 -7.46
CA LEU A 432 -15.13 23.37 -7.53
C LEU A 432 -15.17 24.76 -6.89
N LYS A 433 -16.35 25.28 -6.55
CA LYS A 433 -16.54 26.64 -6.03
C LYS A 433 -16.16 26.79 -4.56
N ASP A 434 -16.48 25.80 -3.73
CA ASP A 434 -16.27 25.85 -2.27
C ASP A 434 -15.44 24.64 -1.79
N ASN A 435 -14.46 24.87 -0.91
CA ASN A 435 -13.63 23.80 -0.35
C ASN A 435 -13.76 23.72 1.18
N PHE A 436 -14.92 23.25 1.66
CA PHE A 436 -15.17 23.16 3.11
C PHE A 436 -14.55 21.89 3.73
N MET A 437 -14.57 20.75 3.03
CA MET A 437 -14.15 19.43 3.54
C MET A 437 -13.30 18.61 2.54
N GLY A 438 -12.61 19.27 1.59
CA GLY A 438 -11.82 18.60 0.55
C GLY A 438 -12.62 18.14 -0.67
N GLU A 439 -13.85 18.65 -0.85
CA GLU A 439 -14.72 18.33 -1.99
C GLU A 439 -14.12 18.80 -3.32
N LYS A 440 -13.44 19.97 -3.29
CA LYS A 440 -12.73 20.52 -4.44
C LYS A 440 -11.63 19.57 -4.92
N ASP A 441 -10.73 19.12 -4.03
CA ASP A 441 -9.65 18.20 -4.40
C ASP A 441 -10.19 16.86 -4.93
N LYS A 442 -11.28 16.34 -4.34
CA LYS A 442 -11.96 15.14 -4.84
C LYS A 442 -12.52 15.36 -6.24
N CYS A 443 -13.18 16.50 -6.49
CA CYS A 443 -13.74 16.84 -7.79
C CYS A 443 -12.65 17.05 -8.86
N GLU A 444 -11.56 17.75 -8.52
CA GLU A 444 -10.38 17.88 -9.39
C GLU A 444 -9.85 16.51 -9.82
N ASN A 445 -9.70 15.57 -8.87
CA ASN A 445 -9.25 14.21 -9.19
C ASN A 445 -10.24 13.43 -10.05
N LYS A 446 -11.56 13.61 -9.87
CA LYS A 446 -12.57 13.00 -10.77
C LYS A 446 -12.36 13.49 -12.21
N PHE A 447 -12.17 14.79 -12.39
CA PHE A 447 -12.04 15.40 -13.71
C PHE A 447 -10.72 15.04 -14.38
N LEU A 448 -9.63 14.87 -13.63
CA LEU A 448 -8.37 14.31 -14.15
C LEU A 448 -8.53 12.87 -14.65
N VAL A 449 -9.27 12.01 -13.94
CA VAL A 449 -9.54 10.64 -14.42
C VAL A 449 -10.41 10.65 -15.69
N ILE A 450 -11.35 11.61 -15.81
CA ILE A 450 -12.13 11.77 -17.04
C ILE A 450 -11.25 12.24 -18.20
N GLU A 451 -10.32 13.16 -17.96
CA GLU A 451 -9.33 13.57 -18.95
C GLU A 451 -8.51 12.37 -19.46
N GLU A 452 -8.01 11.53 -18.56
CA GLU A 452 -7.31 10.28 -18.90
C GLU A 452 -8.18 9.32 -19.73
N LEU A 453 -9.45 9.15 -19.36
CA LEU A 453 -10.41 8.34 -20.12
C LEU A 453 -10.62 8.87 -21.53
N VAL A 454 -10.81 10.19 -21.67
CA VAL A 454 -11.00 10.85 -22.97
C VAL A 454 -9.76 10.69 -23.83
N ALA A 455 -8.56 10.77 -23.26
CA ALA A 455 -7.32 10.50 -23.97
C ALA A 455 -7.24 9.06 -24.49
N LEU A 456 -7.61 8.05 -23.69
CA LEU A 456 -7.65 6.66 -24.17
C LEU A 456 -8.65 6.46 -25.32
N ILE A 457 -9.86 7.05 -25.22
CA ILE A 457 -10.87 7.01 -26.28
C ILE A 457 -10.35 7.70 -27.54
N TYR A 458 -9.66 8.84 -27.38
CA TYR A 458 -9.08 9.56 -28.50
C TYR A 458 -8.02 8.72 -29.22
N CYS A 459 -7.14 8.08 -28.46
CA CYS A 459 -6.13 7.15 -28.98
C CYS A 459 -6.75 6.00 -29.80
N GLU A 460 -7.77 5.32 -29.25
CA GLU A 460 -8.45 4.25 -29.98
C GLU A 460 -9.27 4.77 -31.18
N ALA A 461 -9.83 5.98 -31.11
CA ALA A 461 -10.50 6.62 -32.23
C ALA A 461 -9.54 6.93 -33.38
N ILE A 462 -8.27 7.29 -33.09
CA ILE A 462 -7.22 7.44 -34.10
C ILE A 462 -6.96 6.09 -34.79
N GLN A 463 -6.78 5.02 -34.01
CA GLN A 463 -6.50 3.69 -34.55
C GLN A 463 -7.65 3.14 -35.40
N ASN A 464 -8.90 3.39 -34.98
CA ASN A 464 -10.10 2.91 -35.67
C ASN A 464 -10.63 3.88 -36.75
N GLN A 465 -9.91 4.98 -37.05
CA GLN A 465 -10.28 5.99 -38.05
C GLN A 465 -11.64 6.68 -37.79
N LEU A 466 -11.99 6.89 -36.52
CA LEU A 466 -13.25 7.52 -36.06
C LEU A 466 -13.09 9.00 -35.66
N ILE A 467 -11.90 9.59 -35.85
CA ILE A 467 -11.55 10.93 -35.36
C ILE A 467 -12.56 11.98 -35.81
N THR A 468 -12.94 11.99 -37.09
CA THR A 468 -13.83 13.02 -37.67
C THR A 468 -15.18 13.12 -36.96
N ASP A 469 -15.68 11.99 -36.44
CA ASP A 469 -16.97 11.92 -35.75
C ASP A 469 -16.87 12.28 -34.26
N VAL A 470 -15.74 11.96 -33.64
CA VAL A 470 -15.56 11.95 -32.18
C VAL A 470 -14.87 13.23 -31.70
N TYR A 471 -13.98 13.81 -32.51
CA TYR A 471 -13.18 14.99 -32.17
C TYR A 471 -13.99 16.21 -31.72
N PRO A 472 -15.16 16.55 -32.32
CA PRO A 472 -15.97 17.68 -31.84
C PRO A 472 -16.47 17.53 -30.40
N LEU A 473 -16.68 16.30 -29.93
CA LEU A 473 -17.06 16.03 -28.53
C LEU A 473 -15.84 16.10 -27.60
N ILE A 474 -14.69 15.62 -28.05
CA ILE A 474 -13.42 15.72 -27.30
C ILE A 474 -13.08 17.19 -27.05
N GLU A 475 -13.16 18.06 -28.07
CA GLU A 475 -12.92 19.50 -27.94
C GLU A 475 -13.90 20.18 -26.97
N LYS A 476 -15.18 19.78 -27.00
CA LYS A 476 -16.17 20.27 -26.01
C LYS A 476 -15.78 19.90 -24.59
N ILE A 477 -15.31 18.67 -24.35
CA ILE A 477 -14.87 18.22 -23.03
C ILE A 477 -13.60 18.96 -22.62
N LYS A 478 -12.62 19.09 -23.52
CA LYS A 478 -11.37 19.82 -23.29
C LYS A 478 -11.64 21.28 -22.87
N THR A 479 -12.58 21.94 -23.54
CA THR A 479 -13.02 23.30 -23.20
C THR A 479 -13.66 23.34 -21.81
N ALA A 480 -14.56 22.41 -21.50
CA ALA A 480 -15.21 22.32 -20.19
C ALA A 480 -14.21 22.06 -19.05
N LEU A 481 -13.20 21.21 -19.26
CA LEU A 481 -12.12 20.96 -18.31
C LEU A 481 -11.25 22.20 -18.10
N SER A 482 -10.91 22.90 -19.19
CA SER A 482 -10.12 24.14 -19.16
C SER A 482 -10.86 25.26 -18.42
N ASP A 483 -12.17 25.41 -18.65
CA ASP A 483 -13.03 26.35 -17.91
C ASP A 483 -13.04 26.06 -16.40
N CYS A 484 -12.92 24.78 -16.04
CA CYS A 484 -12.80 24.32 -14.65
C CYS A 484 -11.37 24.42 -14.08
N ARG A 485 -10.39 24.92 -14.86
CA ARG A 485 -8.96 24.97 -14.52
C ARG A 485 -8.34 23.59 -14.25
N ILE A 486 -8.88 22.55 -14.88
CA ILE A 486 -8.32 21.19 -14.86
C ILE A 486 -7.30 21.05 -15.99
N SER A 487 -6.26 20.27 -15.74
CA SER A 487 -5.24 19.99 -16.74
C SER A 487 -5.80 19.13 -17.88
N THR A 488 -5.33 19.38 -19.11
CA THR A 488 -5.70 18.64 -20.34
C THR A 488 -4.49 17.97 -21.00
N ILE A 489 -3.40 17.80 -20.25
CA ILE A 489 -2.10 17.36 -20.75
C ILE A 489 -2.18 16.04 -21.52
N ALA A 490 -2.94 15.04 -21.06
CA ALA A 490 -3.08 13.76 -21.74
C ALA A 490 -3.68 13.91 -23.15
N ILE A 491 -4.64 14.82 -23.30
CA ILE A 491 -5.27 15.16 -24.59
C ILE A 491 -4.28 15.97 -25.44
N ASP A 492 -3.57 16.92 -24.84
CA ASP A 492 -2.56 17.75 -25.52
C ASP A 492 -1.42 16.90 -26.10
N ILE A 493 -0.93 15.89 -25.37
CA ILE A 493 0.07 14.92 -25.87
C ILE A 493 -0.45 14.21 -27.12
N LEU A 494 -1.72 13.81 -27.14
CA LEU A 494 -2.31 13.11 -28.28
C LEU A 494 -2.48 14.02 -29.51
N GLU A 495 -2.91 15.27 -29.32
CA GLU A 495 -2.97 16.26 -30.41
C GLU A 495 -1.58 16.54 -31.00
N MET A 496 -0.56 16.63 -30.15
CA MET A 496 0.83 16.78 -30.61
C MET A 496 1.33 15.52 -31.33
N THR A 497 0.92 14.34 -30.85
CA THR A 497 1.25 13.04 -31.48
C THR A 497 0.64 12.94 -32.87
N GLU A 498 -0.62 13.36 -33.05
CA GLU A 498 -1.30 13.44 -34.35
C GLU A 498 -0.58 14.41 -35.30
N LYS A 499 -0.15 15.57 -34.77
CA LYS A 499 0.65 16.57 -35.51
C LYS A 499 2.12 16.17 -35.74
N ASN A 500 2.52 14.94 -35.36
CA ASN A 500 3.89 14.41 -35.42
C ASN A 500 4.95 15.24 -34.66
N LYS A 501 4.56 15.99 -33.62
CA LYS A 501 5.45 16.77 -32.73
C LYS A 501 5.93 15.91 -31.56
N LEU A 502 6.65 14.82 -31.86
CA LEU A 502 7.00 13.80 -30.86
C LEU A 502 8.03 14.27 -29.83
N GLU A 503 9.00 15.10 -30.23
CA GLU A 503 9.99 15.67 -29.30
C GLU A 503 9.32 16.60 -28.28
N GLU A 504 8.39 17.46 -28.72
CA GLU A 504 7.59 18.33 -27.84
C GLU A 504 6.77 17.51 -26.82
N CYS A 505 6.30 16.31 -27.19
CA CYS A 505 5.59 15.41 -26.27
C CYS A 505 6.51 14.89 -25.16
N VAL A 506 7.72 14.44 -25.52
CA VAL A 506 8.71 13.93 -24.57
C VAL A 506 9.22 15.06 -23.68
N ASP A 507 9.47 16.24 -24.23
CA ASP A 507 9.88 17.42 -23.46
C ASP A 507 8.79 17.83 -22.46
N MET A 508 7.52 17.80 -22.86
CA MET A 508 6.41 18.08 -21.94
C MET A 508 6.32 17.05 -20.82
N PHE A 509 6.48 15.76 -21.14
CA PHE A 509 6.56 14.68 -20.16
C PHE A 509 7.70 14.88 -19.15
N GLU A 510 8.92 15.13 -19.65
CA GLU A 510 10.10 15.35 -18.81
C GLU A 510 9.93 16.58 -17.92
N ASN A 511 9.43 17.70 -18.46
CA ASN A 511 9.19 18.92 -17.72
C ASN A 511 8.20 18.73 -16.56
N ILE A 512 7.11 17.99 -16.77
CA ILE A 512 6.12 17.78 -15.70
C ILE A 512 6.69 16.91 -14.58
N ILE A 513 7.51 15.92 -14.92
CA ILE A 513 8.20 15.10 -13.91
C ILE A 513 9.20 15.95 -13.12
N LEU A 514 9.97 16.82 -13.81
CA LEU A 514 10.94 17.73 -13.20
C LEU A 514 10.29 18.83 -12.34
N THR A 515 9.09 19.29 -12.69
CA THR A 515 8.30 20.23 -11.86
C THR A 515 7.73 19.59 -10.59
N LYS A 516 7.94 18.28 -10.38
CA LYS A 516 7.59 17.56 -9.16
C LYS A 516 6.08 17.62 -8.84
N ASN A 517 5.21 17.72 -9.84
CA ASN A 517 3.76 17.75 -9.62
C ASN A 517 3.13 16.35 -9.69
N LYS A 518 3.05 15.68 -8.53
CA LYS A 518 2.49 14.31 -8.41
C LYS A 518 1.05 14.17 -8.91
N LYS A 519 0.23 15.24 -8.84
CA LYS A 519 -1.18 15.20 -9.28
C LYS A 519 -1.29 14.90 -10.78
N LEU A 520 -0.30 15.31 -11.58
CA LEU A 520 -0.33 15.21 -13.04
C LEU A 520 0.39 13.97 -13.59
N TYR A 521 1.06 13.18 -12.73
CA TYR A 521 1.81 12.01 -13.20
C TYR A 521 0.89 11.04 -13.94
N SER A 522 -0.27 10.72 -13.38
CA SER A 522 -1.23 9.80 -13.99
C SER A 522 -1.65 10.24 -15.41
N SER A 523 -2.05 11.50 -15.59
CA SER A 523 -2.42 12.08 -16.91
C SER A 523 -1.26 12.01 -17.91
N VAL A 524 -0.07 12.41 -17.49
CA VAL A 524 1.13 12.45 -18.33
C VAL A 524 1.56 11.05 -18.79
N PHE A 525 1.56 10.08 -17.87
CA PHE A 525 1.86 8.69 -18.20
C PHE A 525 0.80 8.06 -19.11
N THR A 526 -0.48 8.41 -18.93
CA THR A 526 -1.56 7.98 -19.83
C THR A 526 -1.33 8.53 -21.24
N GLY A 527 -1.01 9.81 -21.39
CA GLY A 527 -0.70 10.43 -22.67
C GLY A 527 0.52 9.79 -23.36
N ILE A 528 1.62 9.56 -22.63
CA ILE A 528 2.80 8.86 -23.19
C ILE A 528 2.50 7.41 -23.54
N GLN A 529 1.69 6.71 -22.75
CA GLN A 529 1.27 5.36 -23.09
C GLN A 529 0.50 5.35 -24.42
N CYS A 530 -0.39 6.31 -24.65
CA CYS A 530 -1.09 6.45 -25.93
C CYS A 530 -0.12 6.75 -27.09
N LEU A 531 0.87 7.64 -26.88
CA LEU A 531 1.91 7.93 -27.89
C LEU A 531 2.68 6.67 -28.27
N VAL A 532 3.14 5.92 -27.26
CA VAL A 532 3.92 4.68 -27.45
C VAL A 532 3.09 3.64 -28.20
N PHE A 533 1.81 3.50 -27.87
CA PHE A 533 0.88 2.59 -28.53
C PHE A 533 0.65 2.97 -30.01
N LEU A 534 0.38 4.24 -30.32
CA LEU A 534 0.18 4.70 -31.70
C LEU A 534 1.43 4.58 -32.57
N LYS A 535 2.62 4.64 -31.95
CA LYS A 535 3.92 4.62 -32.64
C LYS A 535 4.66 3.29 -32.55
N GLU A 536 4.01 2.23 -32.07
CA GLU A 536 4.61 0.89 -31.91
C GLU A 536 5.31 0.39 -33.19
N ASN A 537 4.73 0.68 -34.36
CA ASN A 537 5.23 0.25 -35.68
C ASN A 537 6.00 1.35 -36.45
N CYS A 538 6.25 2.52 -35.86
CA CYS A 538 6.93 3.61 -36.55
C CYS A 538 8.45 3.62 -36.23
N ASN A 539 9.29 3.68 -37.27
CA ASN A 539 10.75 3.85 -37.16
C ASN A 539 11.18 5.29 -36.76
N GLN A 540 10.30 6.08 -36.15
CA GLN A 540 10.63 7.44 -35.75
C GLN A 540 11.44 7.41 -34.44
N ASN A 541 12.53 8.19 -34.38
CA ASN A 541 13.49 8.26 -33.27
C ASN A 541 12.90 8.92 -32.01
N VAL A 542 11.88 8.33 -31.38
CA VAL A 542 11.46 8.73 -30.04
C VAL A 542 12.38 8.04 -29.03
N SER A 543 13.23 8.80 -28.36
CA SER A 543 14.13 8.29 -27.32
C SER A 543 13.74 8.83 -25.95
N PHE A 544 13.62 7.92 -24.98
CA PHE A 544 13.43 8.23 -23.56
C PHE A 544 14.74 8.16 -22.77
N GLU A 545 15.88 8.05 -23.44
CA GLU A 545 17.19 7.86 -22.79
C GLU A 545 17.53 9.00 -21.81
N LYS A 546 17.24 10.25 -22.20
CA LYS A 546 17.46 11.44 -21.34
C LYS A 546 16.65 11.33 -20.05
N PHE A 547 15.36 11.06 -20.14
CA PHE A 547 14.49 10.77 -19.01
C PHE A 547 15.07 9.66 -18.11
N PHE A 548 15.32 8.46 -18.65
CA PHE A 548 15.82 7.33 -17.86
C PHE A 548 17.17 7.65 -17.20
N SER A 549 18.06 8.38 -17.87
CA SER A 549 19.35 8.80 -17.31
C SER A 549 19.20 9.77 -16.12
N SER A 550 18.07 10.48 -16.06
CA SER A 550 17.78 11.54 -15.09
C SER A 550 17.03 11.04 -13.84
N ILE A 551 16.37 9.88 -13.90
CA ILE A 551 15.56 9.33 -12.78
C ILE A 551 16.35 9.25 -11.48
N LYS A 552 17.63 8.87 -11.54
CA LYS A 552 18.52 8.76 -10.37
C LYS A 552 18.76 10.07 -9.62
N TYR A 553 18.53 11.22 -10.26
CA TYR A 553 18.69 12.55 -9.65
C TYR A 553 17.38 13.10 -9.07
N LEU A 554 16.26 12.40 -9.29
CA LEU A 554 14.97 12.78 -8.72
C LEU A 554 14.96 12.46 -7.23
N ASP A 555 14.37 13.38 -6.48
CA ASP A 555 14.10 13.20 -5.05
C ASP A 555 13.23 11.94 -4.83
N ILE A 556 13.63 11.13 -3.85
CA ILE A 556 13.02 9.84 -3.52
C ILE A 556 11.51 9.95 -3.25
N GLU A 557 11.06 11.09 -2.75
CA GLU A 557 9.65 11.33 -2.49
C GLU A 557 8.80 11.25 -3.77
N TYR A 558 9.39 11.57 -4.93
CA TYR A 558 8.74 11.58 -6.24
C TYR A 558 9.07 10.34 -7.05
N SER A 559 10.33 9.89 -7.05
CA SER A 559 10.76 8.73 -7.82
C SER A 559 10.09 7.44 -7.38
N LYS A 560 9.78 7.26 -6.08
CA LYS A 560 9.03 6.08 -5.60
C LYS A 560 7.65 5.94 -6.26
N THR A 561 6.97 7.05 -6.56
CA THR A 561 5.66 7.05 -7.23
C THR A 561 5.82 6.93 -8.75
N LEU A 562 6.90 7.49 -9.30
CA LEU A 562 7.25 7.37 -10.71
C LEU A 562 7.33 5.90 -11.17
N TRP A 563 7.99 5.04 -10.38
CA TRP A 563 8.12 3.61 -10.70
C TRP A 563 6.79 2.87 -10.83
N ILE A 564 5.77 3.27 -10.05
CA ILE A 564 4.42 2.70 -10.13
C ILE A 564 3.80 3.01 -11.50
N HIS A 565 3.92 4.25 -11.98
CA HIS A 565 3.40 4.64 -13.28
C HIS A 565 4.25 4.17 -14.47
N LEU A 566 5.56 3.94 -14.26
CA LEU A 566 6.45 3.36 -15.26
C LEU A 566 6.14 1.89 -15.52
N THR A 567 5.65 1.15 -14.52
CA THR A 567 5.45 -0.30 -14.62
C THR A 567 4.53 -0.71 -15.78
N PRO A 568 3.33 -0.11 -15.98
CA PRO A 568 2.49 -0.38 -17.16
C PRO A 568 3.13 0.06 -18.48
N LEU A 569 3.88 1.17 -18.48
CA LEU A 569 4.51 1.72 -19.67
C LEU A 569 5.63 0.80 -20.18
N LEU A 570 6.48 0.30 -19.28
CA LEU A 570 7.60 -0.60 -19.60
C LEU A 570 7.14 -1.95 -20.19
N LYS A 571 5.90 -2.36 -19.93
CA LYS A 571 5.34 -3.59 -20.52
C LYS A 571 5.12 -3.47 -22.03
N GLN A 572 4.99 -2.25 -22.56
CA GLN A 572 4.66 -2.02 -23.96
C GLN A 572 5.75 -2.57 -24.91
N PRO A 573 5.39 -3.17 -26.06
CA PRO A 573 6.36 -3.81 -26.96
C PRO A 573 7.42 -2.84 -27.51
N PHE A 574 7.10 -1.54 -27.52
CA PHE A 574 8.03 -0.47 -27.89
C PHE A 574 9.38 -0.52 -27.14
N PHE A 575 9.38 -0.91 -25.86
CA PHE A 575 10.58 -0.93 -25.00
C PHE A 575 11.34 -2.26 -25.03
N VAL A 576 11.01 -3.17 -25.94
CA VAL A 576 11.58 -4.52 -25.97
C VAL A 576 12.87 -4.59 -26.81
N LYS A 577 13.17 -3.58 -27.63
CA LYS A 577 14.38 -3.55 -28.49
C LYS A 577 15.65 -3.55 -27.64
N GLU A 578 16.72 -4.15 -28.14
CA GLU A 578 18.00 -4.31 -27.41
C GLU A 578 18.59 -2.97 -26.92
N GLU A 579 18.60 -1.94 -27.77
CA GLU A 579 19.04 -0.59 -27.38
C GLU A 579 18.22 -0.02 -26.23
N THR A 580 16.90 -0.26 -26.23
CA THR A 580 15.99 0.18 -25.17
C THR A 580 16.16 -0.60 -23.88
N GLN A 581 16.37 -1.92 -23.97
CA GLN A 581 16.71 -2.77 -22.83
C GLN A 581 17.97 -2.24 -22.13
N ARG A 582 18.99 -1.86 -22.91
CA ARG A 582 20.27 -1.39 -22.37
C ARG A 582 20.13 -0.13 -21.52
N TYR A 583 19.56 0.96 -22.04
CA TYR A 583 19.50 2.21 -21.26
C TYR A 583 18.53 2.12 -20.08
N ILE A 584 17.40 1.41 -20.21
CA ILE A 584 16.43 1.20 -19.11
C ILE A 584 17.11 0.46 -17.97
N THR A 585 17.77 -0.64 -18.31
CA THR A 585 18.42 -1.50 -17.32
C THR A 585 19.58 -0.80 -16.62
N VAL A 586 20.42 -0.07 -17.35
CA VAL A 586 21.52 0.71 -16.76
C VAL A 586 20.98 1.73 -15.75
N SER A 587 19.86 2.37 -16.06
CA SER A 587 19.22 3.33 -15.15
C SER A 587 18.60 2.67 -13.92
N ILE A 588 17.90 1.54 -14.09
CA ILE A 588 17.36 0.75 -12.98
C ILE A 588 18.50 0.29 -12.07
N SER A 589 19.57 -0.28 -12.62
CA SER A 589 20.72 -0.78 -11.86
C SER A 589 21.37 0.31 -11.00
N LYS A 590 21.52 1.53 -11.55
CA LYS A 590 22.02 2.69 -10.81
C LYS A 590 21.06 3.16 -9.71
N CYS A 591 19.75 3.09 -9.95
CA CYS A 591 18.75 3.43 -8.92
C CYS A 591 18.79 2.39 -7.79
N ILE A 592 18.95 1.10 -8.11
CA ILE A 592 19.14 0.04 -7.11
C ILE A 592 20.36 0.33 -6.24
N ASP A 593 21.51 0.71 -6.81
CA ASP A 593 22.72 1.04 -6.03
C ASP A 593 22.47 2.15 -5.00
N ILE A 594 21.81 3.23 -5.42
CA ILE A 594 21.53 4.38 -4.57
C ILE A 594 20.51 4.00 -3.50
N TYR A 595 19.45 3.29 -3.89
CA TYR A 595 18.35 2.98 -2.99
C TYR A 595 18.72 1.89 -2.00
N GLU A 596 19.51 0.88 -2.37
CA GLU A 596 19.93 -0.21 -1.50
C GLU A 596 20.79 0.30 -0.34
N ASP A 597 21.78 1.15 -0.61
CA ASP A 597 22.66 1.71 0.43
C ASP A 597 21.85 2.52 1.45
N LEU A 598 20.97 3.41 1.00
CA LEU A 598 20.15 4.25 1.88
C LEU A 598 18.98 3.49 2.53
N ALA A 599 18.44 2.47 1.87
CA ALA A 599 17.46 1.54 2.44
C ALA A 599 18.08 0.74 3.60
N SER A 600 19.33 0.30 3.47
CA SER A 600 20.05 -0.42 4.52
C SER A 600 20.26 0.42 5.78
N GLN A 601 20.29 1.75 5.65
CA GLN A 601 20.35 2.71 6.76
C GLN A 601 18.97 2.98 7.39
N GLY A 602 17.92 2.32 6.89
CA GLY A 602 16.55 2.36 7.41
C GLY A 602 15.75 3.58 6.94
N GLU A 603 16.13 4.24 5.86
CA GLU A 603 15.34 5.34 5.32
C GLU A 603 14.09 4.84 4.59
N ARG A 604 12.92 5.14 5.16
CA ARG A 604 11.62 4.61 4.69
C ARG A 604 11.36 4.82 3.20
N TYR A 605 11.62 6.02 2.68
CA TYR A 605 11.29 6.34 1.30
C TYR A 605 12.16 5.58 0.29
N TYR A 606 13.40 5.25 0.66
CA TYR A 606 14.31 4.47 -0.18
C TYR A 606 13.93 3.00 -0.25
N LEU A 607 13.40 2.41 0.83
CA LEU A 607 12.81 1.07 0.79
C LEU A 607 11.59 0.99 -0.13
N ASP A 608 10.66 1.94 -0.01
CA ASP A 608 9.48 1.99 -0.86
C ASP A 608 9.88 2.20 -2.34
N GLY A 609 10.88 3.06 -2.59
CA GLY A 609 11.45 3.27 -3.91
C GLY A 609 12.16 2.04 -4.47
N LEU A 610 12.94 1.33 -3.64
CA LEU A 610 13.64 0.09 -4.01
C LEU A 610 12.65 -1.01 -4.38
N TYR A 611 11.62 -1.24 -3.55
CA TYR A 611 10.57 -2.22 -3.84
C TYR A 611 9.88 -1.92 -5.16
N ASN A 612 9.42 -0.68 -5.37
CA ASN A 612 8.73 -0.29 -6.62
C ASN A 612 9.65 -0.38 -7.85
N CYS A 613 10.94 -0.05 -7.69
CA CYS A 613 11.94 -0.14 -8.76
C CYS A 613 12.20 -1.61 -9.15
N VAL A 614 12.36 -2.51 -8.17
CA VAL A 614 12.57 -3.94 -8.43
C VAL A 614 11.30 -4.59 -9.00
N GLU A 615 10.12 -4.20 -8.54
CA GLU A 615 8.86 -4.69 -9.12
C GLU A 615 8.71 -4.24 -10.58
N ALA A 616 9.05 -2.98 -10.90
CA ALA A 616 9.07 -2.51 -12.28
C ALA A 616 10.05 -3.31 -13.16
N LEU A 617 11.24 -3.63 -12.64
CA LEU A 617 12.23 -4.47 -13.32
C LEU A 617 11.69 -5.88 -13.57
N HIS A 618 11.07 -6.50 -12.58
CA HIS A 618 10.49 -7.84 -12.69
C HIS A 618 9.36 -7.90 -13.73
N GLN A 619 8.47 -6.91 -13.74
CA GLN A 619 7.40 -6.82 -14.73
C GLN A 619 7.94 -6.58 -16.15
N TYR A 620 9.00 -5.78 -16.28
CA TYR A 620 9.70 -5.58 -17.56
C TYR A 620 10.40 -6.85 -18.04
N TYR A 621 11.08 -7.57 -17.15
CA TYR A 621 11.73 -8.84 -17.46
C TYR A 621 10.72 -9.88 -17.96
N LYS A 622 9.55 -9.97 -17.32
CA LYS A 622 8.44 -10.84 -17.77
C LYS A 622 7.92 -10.45 -19.16
N SER A 623 7.80 -9.17 -19.51
CA SER A 623 7.34 -8.75 -20.83
C SER A 623 8.35 -9.07 -21.94
N VAL A 624 9.65 -8.86 -21.68
CA VAL A 624 10.74 -9.25 -22.60
C VAL A 624 10.73 -10.76 -22.87
N LYS A 625 10.62 -11.58 -21.82
CA LYS A 625 10.47 -13.04 -21.97
C LYS A 625 9.24 -13.45 -22.79
N THR A 626 8.10 -12.83 -22.53
CA THR A 626 6.83 -13.18 -23.19
C THR A 626 6.83 -12.83 -24.68
N THR A 627 7.54 -11.77 -25.07
CA THR A 627 7.67 -11.34 -26.47
C THR A 627 8.68 -12.17 -27.27
N GLY A 628 9.47 -13.03 -26.62
CA GLY A 628 10.42 -13.93 -27.27
C GLY A 628 11.64 -13.24 -27.88
N THR A 629 11.90 -11.98 -27.50
CA THR A 629 13.11 -11.26 -27.91
C THR A 629 14.29 -11.67 -27.05
N GLY A 630 15.51 -11.60 -27.61
CA GLY A 630 16.72 -11.92 -26.87
C GLY A 630 16.89 -11.00 -25.66
N GLU A 631 17.23 -11.59 -24.52
CA GLU A 631 17.60 -10.85 -23.30
C GLU A 631 18.99 -10.23 -23.47
N ALA A 632 19.08 -8.91 -23.37
CA ALA A 632 20.37 -8.20 -23.32
C ALA A 632 21.19 -8.63 -22.09
N ASP A 633 22.52 -8.64 -22.22
CA ASP A 633 23.40 -9.05 -21.11
C ASP A 633 23.29 -8.12 -19.90
N GLU A 634 23.07 -6.82 -20.13
CA GLU A 634 22.81 -5.86 -19.04
C GLU A 634 21.56 -6.25 -18.24
N LEU A 635 20.49 -6.70 -18.90
CA LEU A 635 19.22 -7.08 -18.25
C LEU A 635 19.44 -8.26 -17.31
N LYS A 636 20.17 -9.29 -17.77
CA LYS A 636 20.51 -10.45 -16.93
C LYS A 636 21.33 -10.04 -15.70
N GLN A 637 22.35 -9.21 -15.88
CA GLN A 637 23.18 -8.73 -14.77
C GLN A 637 22.36 -7.93 -13.74
N CYS A 638 21.43 -7.10 -14.19
CA CYS A 638 20.57 -6.32 -13.31
C CYS A 638 19.58 -7.20 -12.53
N VAL A 639 18.99 -8.21 -13.17
CA VAL A 639 18.13 -9.21 -12.51
C VAL A 639 18.91 -9.99 -11.44
N GLU A 640 20.11 -10.48 -11.77
CA GLU A 640 20.96 -11.18 -10.80
C GLU A 640 21.32 -10.31 -9.60
N LYS A 641 21.57 -9.02 -9.82
CA LYS A 641 21.81 -8.05 -8.75
C LYS A 641 20.57 -7.89 -7.88
N ALA A 642 19.39 -7.68 -8.47
CA ALA A 642 18.14 -7.53 -7.73
C ALA A 642 17.80 -8.77 -6.88
N ARG A 643 18.10 -9.97 -7.37
CA ARG A 643 17.92 -11.25 -6.64
C ARG A 643 18.84 -11.40 -5.42
N LYS A 644 19.98 -10.69 -5.38
CA LYS A 644 20.95 -10.77 -4.26
C LYS A 644 20.63 -9.83 -3.10
N ILE A 645 19.63 -8.94 -3.25
CA ILE A 645 19.24 -7.99 -2.22
C ILE A 645 18.72 -8.72 -0.99
N LYS A 646 19.35 -8.51 0.16
CA LYS A 646 19.01 -9.15 1.45
C LYS A 646 17.81 -8.48 2.12
N ASN A 647 16.65 -8.55 1.46
CA ASN A 647 15.37 -8.09 2.01
C ASN A 647 14.28 -9.09 1.59
N TYR A 648 13.52 -9.60 2.56
CA TYR A 648 12.55 -10.65 2.27
C TYR A 648 11.37 -10.21 1.37
N GLU A 649 10.91 -8.96 1.47
CA GLU A 649 9.85 -8.44 0.57
C GLU A 649 10.35 -8.36 -0.87
N ILE A 650 11.61 -7.97 -1.07
CA ILE A 650 12.23 -7.87 -2.40
C ILE A 650 12.58 -9.26 -2.95
N ALA A 651 13.10 -10.16 -2.11
CA ALA A 651 13.39 -11.53 -2.50
C ALA A 651 12.13 -12.27 -2.97
N ASN A 652 10.99 -11.99 -2.33
CA ASN A 652 9.69 -12.55 -2.72
C ASN A 652 9.19 -12.13 -4.11
N ILE A 653 9.65 -10.99 -4.65
CA ILE A 653 9.33 -10.62 -6.04
C ILE A 653 9.86 -11.68 -7.01
N TRP A 654 10.99 -12.30 -6.66
CA TRP A 654 11.72 -13.26 -7.49
C TRP A 654 11.52 -14.72 -7.09
N SER A 655 10.72 -15.02 -6.06
CA SER A 655 10.63 -16.36 -5.47
C SER A 655 9.90 -17.41 -6.33
N TYR A 656 9.61 -17.07 -7.60
CA TYR A 656 8.80 -17.87 -8.53
C TYR A 656 9.40 -17.98 -9.93
N GLU A 657 10.73 -17.92 -10.05
CA GLU A 657 11.44 -18.24 -11.29
C GLU A 657 12.43 -19.38 -11.13
#